data_AF-B9GX71-F1
#
_entry.id   AF-B9GX71-F1
#
_cell.length_a   1.000
_cell.length_b   1.000
_cell.length_c   1.000
_cell.angle_alpha   90.00
_cell.angle_beta   90.00
_cell.angle_gamma   90.00
#
_symmetry.space_group_name_H-M   'P 1'
#
loop_
_entity.id
_entity.type
_entity.pdbx_description
1 polymer ?
#
loop_
_entity_poly.entity_id
_entity_poly.type
_entity_poly.pdbx_seq_one_letter_code
_entity_poly.pdbx_strand_id
1 'polypeptide(L)'
;MEFVGSHEDPENIEQMKETKRDIEHKVGKILKLIQNNGPAKKGKIPEDSKKRSELVELVEDFHKQYQSLHAQYDYLRAEMGNKAPGRKEQESSSSSSFSDSEYYSPDIASSLIIDMHLEASDGTAGELDAASLEVTGLKHRLTSATAENEALRTKYSAELQEADTVNKQNRELSALVKVHELHDSQASAQIKELEGQLATLKTEMDSLCTLKKDFEAQIENKAAEAKHLQEKNSQLLSRVSELELMSKEKGDEISTIQKQLKDGEKNFTSRIEDLMAQVNNLQLETVSLRSQNAKLEASKRKEVSAQAKGLKNRINILQKELDSFRGEKSQLEAQLNMKTKEVVENLLRTETLEGEIAKKAITEQELLKEKETFLVQREDLELEANSIRNQKNRLEELIRSKNQETDQLREEGERMHARILELEGILLDRGDSFSPCQKEYESRENEASTQIMALKSQVFSLQQDLDSLLSEKSLLETQNERLRRDVMQIQFQMENEVHNLTSKIEEQQKILKDKEDTIKKLTEETKVVRHHLLDSPKYRSLDSPKYRSLDSPRTNPQSLERKIEELAGSFHMKMENHIRILYQRILVAEQIHAETKDGYKKMKDRLDQENIELNEKTTAFEAELRKIREMLLDAGEVFSGAETMLKKFYEDNEILSDPICRISNELQFAKRWITETKDEIKKLKHNVDSLTLQLNGKEEKELLLREKVWKLEAKLSKEGGEKLNSVSQLERKVVYLEQQVKHKEDIFLGVSEEKREAIRQLCILVDYHRSRYDHLREAISKKTVHIKRVA
;
A
#
# COMPACT_ATOMS: atom_id res chain seq x y z
N MET A 1 -26.17 16.32 5.64
CA MET A 1 -25.48 17.60 5.81
C MET A 1 -25.57 18.33 4.48
N GLU A 2 -25.73 19.65 4.49
CA GLU A 2 -26.20 20.41 3.32
C GLU A 2 -25.06 20.92 2.41
N PHE A 3 -25.47 21.55 1.31
CA PHE A 3 -24.64 22.18 0.29
C PHE A 3 -23.46 23.01 0.85
N VAL A 4 -22.30 22.86 0.20
CA VAL A 4 -21.41 23.99 -0.11
C VAL A 4 -21.09 23.92 -1.60
N GLY A 5 -21.85 24.65 -2.41
CA GLY A 5 -21.51 24.88 -3.82
C GLY A 5 -20.59 26.09 -3.94
N SER A 6 -19.33 25.88 -4.35
CA SER A 6 -18.43 26.98 -4.68
C SER A 6 -18.76 27.55 -6.07
N HIS A 7 -18.94 28.87 -6.15
CA HIS A 7 -19.28 29.57 -7.40
C HIS A 7 -18.34 29.25 -8.56
N GLU A 8 -18.88 28.64 -9.61
CA GLU A 8 -18.46 28.90 -10.99
C GLU A 8 -19.53 29.78 -11.65
N ASP A 9 -19.10 30.80 -12.39
CA ASP A 9 -20.01 31.78 -12.97
C ASP A 9 -20.69 31.20 -14.24
N PRO A 10 -22.03 31.01 -14.25
CA PRO A 10 -22.70 30.32 -15.35
C PRO A 10 -22.54 31.02 -16.70
N GLU A 11 -22.39 32.35 -16.70
CA GLU A 11 -22.21 33.15 -17.93
C GLU A 11 -20.85 32.86 -18.59
N ASN A 12 -19.82 32.56 -17.81
CA ASN A 12 -18.49 32.16 -18.32
C ASN A 12 -18.54 30.75 -18.95
N ILE A 13 -19.30 29.82 -18.35
CA ILE A 13 -19.53 28.48 -18.90
C ILE A 13 -20.31 28.55 -20.22
N GLU A 14 -21.26 29.49 -20.36
CA GLU A 14 -21.99 29.73 -21.62
C GLU A 14 -21.05 30.27 -22.72
N GLN A 15 -20.24 31.30 -22.42
CA GLN A 15 -19.26 31.88 -23.34
C GLN A 15 -18.19 30.85 -23.78
N MET A 16 -17.72 29.99 -22.87
CA MET A 16 -16.75 28.93 -23.19
C MET A 16 -17.36 27.82 -24.07
N LYS A 17 -18.67 27.55 -23.96
CA LYS A 17 -19.38 26.65 -24.89
C LYS A 17 -19.57 27.28 -26.28
N GLU A 18 -19.83 28.58 -26.35
CA GLU A 18 -20.04 29.30 -27.60
C GLU A 18 -18.74 29.47 -28.40
N THR A 19 -17.66 29.90 -27.75
CA THR A 19 -16.33 29.98 -28.37
C THR A 19 -15.83 28.62 -28.86
N LYS A 20 -16.02 27.55 -28.07
CA LYS A 20 -15.76 26.17 -28.53
C LYS A 20 -16.54 25.82 -29.81
N ARG A 21 -17.81 26.22 -29.90
CA ARG A 21 -18.68 25.93 -31.06
C ARG A 21 -18.21 26.66 -32.33
N ASP A 22 -17.76 27.91 -32.21
CA ASP A 22 -17.14 28.66 -33.33
C ASP A 22 -15.82 28.02 -33.77
N ILE A 23 -14.96 27.64 -32.81
CA ILE A 23 -13.69 26.94 -33.06
C ILE A 23 -13.94 25.62 -33.82
N GLU A 24 -14.88 24.78 -33.39
CA GLU A 24 -15.24 23.52 -34.06
C GLU A 24 -15.78 23.77 -35.49
N HIS A 25 -16.59 24.81 -35.68
CA HIS A 25 -17.10 25.21 -37.00
C HIS A 25 -15.99 25.71 -37.94
N LYS A 26 -15.05 26.53 -37.44
CA LYS A 26 -13.87 27.00 -38.20
C LYS A 26 -12.95 25.84 -38.61
N VAL A 27 -12.66 24.90 -37.69
CA VAL A 27 -11.88 23.69 -38.00
C VAL A 27 -12.57 22.84 -39.08
N GLY A 28 -13.90 22.68 -39.00
CA GLY A 28 -14.67 22.02 -40.06
C GLY A 28 -14.60 22.70 -41.43
N LYS A 29 -14.39 24.04 -41.45
CA LYS A 29 -14.19 24.82 -42.68
C LYS A 29 -12.77 24.68 -43.23
N ILE A 30 -11.76 24.69 -42.36
CA ILE A 30 -10.35 24.38 -42.71
C ILE A 30 -10.22 22.98 -43.31
N LEU A 31 -10.82 21.95 -42.68
CA LEU A 31 -10.77 20.57 -43.17
C LEU A 31 -11.40 20.41 -44.56
N LYS A 32 -12.50 21.11 -44.86
CA LYS A 32 -13.12 21.13 -46.20
C LYS A 32 -12.24 21.81 -47.26
N LEU A 33 -11.54 22.89 -46.90
CA LEU A 33 -10.58 23.55 -47.79
C LEU A 33 -9.36 22.66 -48.07
N ILE A 34 -8.93 21.84 -47.11
CA ILE A 34 -7.83 20.88 -47.29
C ILE A 34 -8.29 19.67 -48.13
N GLN A 35 -9.43 19.05 -47.82
CA GLN A 35 -9.93 17.86 -48.54
C GLN A 35 -10.22 18.10 -50.03
N ASN A 36 -10.58 19.33 -50.42
CA ASN A 36 -10.87 19.65 -51.82
C ASN A 36 -9.60 19.80 -52.69
N ASN A 37 -8.39 19.79 -52.12
CA ASN A 37 -7.13 19.91 -52.85
C ASN A 37 -6.54 18.55 -53.25
N GLY A 38 -7.24 17.84 -54.14
CA GLY A 38 -6.74 16.62 -54.78
C GLY A 38 -5.57 16.88 -55.77
N PRO A 39 -4.84 15.82 -56.20
CA PRO A 39 -3.65 15.97 -57.04
C PRO A 39 -3.96 16.57 -58.42
N ALA A 40 -3.23 17.62 -58.79
CA ALA A 40 -3.52 18.44 -59.96
C ALA A 40 -3.33 17.72 -61.31
N LYS A 41 -4.34 17.81 -62.18
CA LYS A 41 -4.15 17.65 -63.63
C LYS A 41 -3.62 18.98 -64.21
N LYS A 42 -2.57 18.91 -65.03
CA LYS A 42 -1.87 20.09 -65.57
C LYS A 42 -2.81 21.02 -66.34
N GLY A 43 -2.70 22.34 -66.08
CA GLY A 43 -2.93 23.33 -67.15
C GLY A 43 -4.04 24.37 -67.00
N LYS A 44 -4.25 24.98 -65.82
CA LYS A 44 -4.74 26.38 -65.69
C LYS A 44 -4.62 26.88 -64.25
N ILE A 45 -4.14 28.11 -64.07
CA ILE A 45 -4.02 28.85 -62.80
C ILE A 45 -4.65 30.22 -63.06
N PRO A 46 -5.69 30.64 -62.30
CA PRO A 46 -5.44 31.52 -61.17
C PRO A 46 -6.38 31.35 -59.94
N GLU A 47 -7.13 30.26 -59.78
CA GLU A 47 -8.03 30.11 -58.61
C GLU A 47 -7.33 29.66 -57.31
N ASP A 48 -6.24 28.90 -57.39
CA ASP A 48 -5.68 28.21 -56.22
C ASP A 48 -4.95 29.16 -55.24
N SER A 49 -4.48 30.31 -55.71
CA SER A 49 -3.83 31.33 -54.87
C SER A 49 -4.82 31.94 -53.87
N LYS A 50 -6.05 32.24 -54.31
CA LYS A 50 -7.08 32.83 -53.44
C LYS A 50 -7.59 31.83 -52.40
N LYS A 51 -7.78 30.56 -52.79
CA LYS A 51 -8.15 29.48 -51.85
C LYS A 51 -7.03 29.22 -50.83
N ARG A 52 -5.77 29.45 -51.19
CA ARG A 52 -4.63 29.42 -50.25
C ARG A 52 -4.59 30.64 -49.32
N SER A 53 -4.87 31.86 -49.78
CA SER A 53 -4.92 33.02 -48.88
C SER A 53 -6.06 32.92 -47.88
N GLU A 54 -7.27 32.54 -48.33
CA GLU A 54 -8.43 32.30 -47.45
C GLU A 54 -8.17 31.19 -46.42
N LEU A 55 -7.34 30.19 -46.75
CA LEU A 55 -6.90 29.14 -45.81
C LEU A 55 -5.85 29.64 -44.81
N VAL A 56 -4.89 30.47 -45.24
CA VAL A 56 -3.87 31.06 -44.35
C VAL A 56 -4.51 32.03 -43.36
N GLU A 57 -5.41 32.91 -43.80
CA GLU A 57 -6.15 33.83 -42.94
C GLU A 57 -6.95 33.09 -41.85
N LEU A 58 -7.61 31.97 -42.20
CA LEU A 58 -8.32 31.12 -41.22
C LEU A 58 -7.40 30.44 -40.20
N VAL A 59 -6.18 30.06 -40.61
CA VAL A 59 -5.19 29.45 -39.71
C VAL A 59 -4.57 30.50 -38.78
N GLU A 60 -4.32 31.72 -39.27
CA GLU A 60 -3.85 32.82 -38.44
C GLU A 60 -4.91 33.31 -37.43
N ASP A 61 -6.18 33.39 -37.83
CA ASP A 61 -7.30 33.72 -36.94
C ASP A 61 -7.46 32.66 -35.83
N PHE A 62 -7.43 31.37 -36.21
CA PHE A 62 -7.43 30.26 -35.25
C PHE A 62 -6.25 30.34 -34.28
N HIS A 63 -5.03 30.67 -34.76
CA HIS A 63 -3.87 30.80 -33.90
C HIS A 63 -3.99 31.97 -32.91
N LYS A 64 -4.55 33.12 -33.33
CA LYS A 64 -4.84 34.26 -32.46
C LYS A 64 -5.89 33.92 -31.41
N GLN A 65 -6.98 33.24 -31.78
CA GLN A 65 -7.99 32.76 -30.83
C GLN A 65 -7.40 31.76 -29.82
N TYR A 66 -6.54 30.83 -30.27
CA TYR A 66 -5.85 29.89 -29.38
C TYR A 66 -4.90 30.58 -28.39
N GLN A 67 -4.11 31.56 -28.84
CA GLN A 67 -3.27 32.38 -27.95
C GLN A 67 -4.09 33.14 -26.91
N SER A 68 -5.22 33.72 -27.31
CA SER A 68 -6.15 34.42 -26.39
C SER A 68 -6.72 33.49 -25.32
N LEU A 69 -7.10 32.26 -25.69
CA LEU A 69 -7.61 31.25 -24.75
C LEU A 69 -6.51 30.75 -23.80
N HIS A 70 -5.27 30.59 -24.29
CA HIS A 70 -4.13 30.23 -23.45
C HIS A 70 -3.85 31.33 -22.41
N ALA A 71 -3.87 32.61 -22.81
CA ALA A 71 -3.68 33.73 -21.90
C ALA A 71 -4.78 33.83 -20.82
N GLN A 72 -6.04 33.52 -21.17
CA GLN A 72 -7.12 33.43 -20.18
C GLN A 72 -6.91 32.25 -19.20
N TYR A 73 -6.44 31.10 -19.70
CA TYR A 73 -6.11 29.96 -18.85
C TYR A 73 -4.91 30.23 -17.92
N ASP A 74 -3.87 30.93 -18.39
CA ASP A 74 -2.75 31.36 -17.56
C ASP A 74 -3.18 32.40 -16.50
N TYR A 75 -4.09 33.31 -16.84
CA TYR A 75 -4.70 34.24 -15.88
C TYR A 75 -5.47 33.49 -14.79
N LEU A 76 -6.36 32.55 -15.15
CA LEU A 76 -7.12 31.74 -14.20
C LEU A 76 -6.20 30.86 -13.33
N ARG A 77 -5.10 30.34 -13.91
CA ARG A 77 -4.06 29.59 -13.17
C ARG A 77 -3.34 30.47 -12.14
N ALA A 78 -3.02 31.72 -12.48
CA ALA A 78 -2.43 32.68 -11.55
C ALA A 78 -3.42 33.11 -10.46
N GLU A 79 -4.70 33.29 -10.81
CA GLU A 79 -5.76 33.66 -9.86
C GLU A 79 -6.09 32.53 -8.87
N MET A 80 -6.08 31.28 -9.32
CA MET A 80 -6.15 30.08 -8.47
C MET A 80 -4.94 29.97 -7.53
N GLY A 81 -3.73 30.34 -8.00
CA GLY A 81 -2.51 30.33 -7.18
C GLY A 81 -2.51 31.33 -6.02
N ASN A 82 -3.35 32.37 -6.07
CA ASN A 82 -3.37 33.46 -5.07
C ASN A 82 -4.35 33.22 -3.90
N LYS A 83 -4.98 32.05 -3.79
CA LYS A 83 -5.97 31.72 -2.72
C LYS A 83 -5.43 30.80 -1.61
N ALA A 84 -4.13 30.87 -1.30
CA ALA A 84 -3.52 30.18 -0.15
C ALA A 84 -2.58 31.11 0.64
N PRO A 85 -2.92 31.51 1.89
CA PRO A 85 -2.07 32.38 2.68
C PRO A 85 -0.98 31.60 3.43
N GLY A 86 0.26 31.72 2.95
CA GLY A 86 1.45 31.62 3.80
C GLY A 86 2.18 30.27 3.84
N ARG A 87 3.26 30.17 3.06
CA ARG A 87 4.62 30.33 3.59
C ARG A 87 5.53 30.96 2.53
N LYS A 88 6.44 31.82 2.96
CA LYS A 88 7.55 32.29 2.12
C LYS A 88 8.77 31.45 2.45
N GLU A 89 9.14 30.56 1.55
CA GLU A 89 10.50 30.07 1.45
C GLU A 89 11.08 30.67 0.17
N GLN A 90 12.21 31.36 0.31
CA GLN A 90 12.76 32.26 -0.69
C GLN A 90 14.23 31.92 -0.88
N GLU A 91 14.51 30.97 -1.77
CA GLU A 91 15.86 30.64 -2.20
C GLU A 91 16.30 31.48 -3.41
N SER A 92 17.59 31.39 -3.73
CA SER A 92 18.38 32.18 -4.69
C SER A 92 18.70 33.63 -4.25
N SER A 93 19.97 34.06 -4.23
CA SER A 93 21.22 33.34 -4.53
C SER A 93 22.49 34.05 -4.01
N SER A 94 23.61 33.31 -4.03
CA SER A 94 25.01 33.74 -4.21
C SER A 94 25.91 34.06 -2.99
N SER A 95 27.01 33.27 -2.90
CA SER A 95 28.39 33.65 -2.49
C SER A 95 28.67 34.21 -1.06
N SER A 96 29.78 33.88 -0.39
CA SER A 96 30.94 33.02 -0.74
C SER A 96 31.84 32.67 0.46
N SER A 97 32.50 31.51 0.37
CA SER A 97 33.84 31.17 0.90
C SER A 97 34.16 31.24 2.41
N PHE A 98 34.85 30.19 2.85
CA PHE A 98 35.47 29.95 4.15
C PHE A 98 36.57 30.95 4.54
N SER A 99 36.75 31.16 5.85
CA SER A 99 38.05 31.35 6.55
C SER A 99 37.88 31.16 8.07
N ASP A 100 38.99 31.06 8.81
CA ASP A 100 39.11 30.41 10.13
C ASP A 100 40.04 31.21 11.09
N SER A 101 40.23 30.74 12.33
CA SER A 101 41.34 31.03 13.28
C SER A 101 41.24 32.22 14.29
N GLU A 102 40.98 31.84 15.55
CA GLU A 102 41.79 32.08 16.79
C GLU A 102 41.88 33.42 17.61
N TYR A 103 41.83 33.21 18.95
CA TYR A 103 42.55 33.86 20.08
C TYR A 103 42.59 35.41 20.27
N TYR A 104 41.98 35.94 21.34
CA TYR A 104 42.59 36.03 22.70
C TYR A 104 41.55 36.51 23.76
N SER A 105 41.86 36.37 25.06
CA SER A 105 41.01 36.78 26.20
C SER A 105 41.34 38.21 26.74
N PRO A 106 40.83 38.70 27.89
CA PRO A 106 40.15 40.00 28.03
C PRO A 106 41.01 41.09 28.73
N ASP A 107 40.41 42.20 29.19
CA ASP A 107 40.45 42.74 30.59
C ASP A 107 39.89 44.19 30.71
N ILE A 108 39.77 44.69 31.96
CA ILE A 108 39.83 46.09 32.45
C ILE A 108 38.52 46.85 32.82
N ALA A 109 38.47 47.23 34.12
CA ALA A 109 37.79 48.38 34.79
C ALA A 109 36.24 48.42 34.88
N SER A 110 35.60 49.00 35.92
CA SER A 110 35.94 49.45 37.30
C SER A 110 34.57 49.72 38.02
N SER A 111 34.40 50.02 39.32
CA SER A 111 35.08 51.02 40.15
C SER A 111 34.53 51.10 41.60
N LEU A 112 35.40 51.01 42.63
CA LEU A 112 35.32 51.68 43.96
C LEU A 112 34.11 51.34 44.91
N ILE A 113 34.11 51.61 46.23
CA ILE A 113 35.01 52.39 47.12
C ILE A 113 34.98 51.87 48.60
N ILE A 114 36.16 51.83 49.28
CA ILE A 114 36.51 52.30 50.68
C ILE A 114 35.56 51.94 51.88
N ASP A 115 35.99 51.58 53.11
CA ASP A 115 37.23 51.91 53.88
C ASP A 115 37.73 50.80 54.86
N MET A 116 38.85 51.06 55.54
CA MET A 116 39.44 50.29 56.66
C MET A 116 39.63 51.17 57.92
N HIS A 117 39.60 50.59 59.13
CA HIS A 117 40.69 50.84 60.11
C HIS A 117 40.81 49.78 61.23
N LEU A 118 41.82 49.94 62.10
CA LEU A 118 42.30 48.94 63.06
C LEU A 118 42.52 49.55 64.47
N GLU A 119 42.80 48.70 65.46
CA GLU A 119 42.83 48.99 66.90
C GLU A 119 44.04 49.82 67.38
N ALA A 120 43.88 50.56 68.50
CA ALA A 120 44.71 50.44 69.72
C ALA A 120 44.46 51.57 70.77
N SER A 121 44.25 51.22 72.05
CA SER A 121 44.71 52.00 73.22
C SER A 121 44.58 51.22 74.54
N ASP A 122 45.51 51.48 75.47
CA ASP A 122 45.62 50.96 76.85
C ASP A 122 44.71 51.74 77.85
N GLY A 123 44.54 51.26 79.10
CA GLY A 123 44.12 52.16 80.20
C GLY A 123 43.29 51.68 81.43
N THR A 124 43.72 50.66 82.18
CA THR A 124 43.50 50.49 83.66
C THR A 124 42.11 50.21 84.31
N ALA A 125 42.14 49.21 85.23
CA ALA A 125 41.48 49.10 86.55
C ALA A 125 39.93 49.07 86.73
N GLY A 126 39.40 47.96 87.29
CA GLY A 126 38.03 47.87 87.81
C GLY A 126 37.50 46.44 88.07
N GLU A 127 37.97 45.76 89.12
CA GLU A 127 37.56 44.37 89.45
C GLU A 127 36.14 44.27 90.03
N LEU A 128 35.09 44.29 89.19
CA LEU A 128 33.80 43.66 89.52
C LEU A 128 32.91 43.25 88.31
N ASP A 129 33.22 43.70 87.09
CA ASP A 129 32.29 43.60 85.93
C ASP A 129 32.61 42.47 84.91
N ALA A 130 33.73 41.77 85.10
CA ALA A 130 34.30 40.83 84.13
C ALA A 130 33.32 39.71 83.69
N ALA A 131 32.55 39.15 84.62
CA ALA A 131 31.59 38.08 84.31
C ALA A 131 30.40 38.55 83.43
N SER A 132 30.02 39.83 83.52
CA SER A 132 28.97 40.42 82.69
C SER A 132 29.47 40.63 81.26
N LEU A 133 30.72 41.08 81.11
CA LEU A 133 31.39 41.25 79.83
C LEU A 133 31.73 39.91 79.15
N GLU A 134 32.13 38.88 79.90
CA GLU A 134 32.30 37.54 79.32
C GLU A 134 30.96 36.94 78.86
N VAL A 135 29.89 37.05 79.64
CA VAL A 135 28.56 36.54 79.24
C VAL A 135 28.02 37.29 78.02
N THR A 136 28.20 38.62 77.94
CA THR A 136 27.78 39.39 76.75
C THR A 136 28.67 39.12 75.53
N GLY A 137 29.99 38.98 75.70
CA GLY A 137 30.92 38.60 74.64
C GLY A 137 30.77 37.15 74.16
N LEU A 138 30.38 36.22 75.03
CA LEU A 138 29.97 34.86 74.67
C LEU A 138 28.61 34.87 73.98
N LYS A 139 27.65 35.71 74.42
CA LYS A 139 26.34 35.86 73.76
C LYS A 139 26.47 36.50 72.37
N HIS A 140 27.38 37.45 72.16
CA HIS A 140 27.65 38.04 70.85
C HIS A 140 28.39 37.05 69.92
N ARG A 141 29.30 36.24 70.45
CA ARG A 141 29.90 35.12 69.70
C ARG A 141 28.88 34.02 69.38
N LEU A 142 27.97 33.71 70.30
CA LEU A 142 26.89 32.74 70.08
C LEU A 142 25.92 33.23 69.01
N THR A 143 25.49 34.50 69.05
CA THR A 143 24.60 35.08 68.01
C THR A 143 25.29 35.19 66.66
N SER A 144 26.59 35.49 66.61
CA SER A 144 27.38 35.44 65.38
C SER A 144 27.49 34.00 64.84
N ALA A 145 27.78 33.03 65.71
CA ALA A 145 27.89 31.62 65.33
C ALA A 145 26.53 31.00 64.95
N THR A 146 25.41 31.44 65.51
CA THR A 146 24.08 31.05 65.02
C THR A 146 23.76 31.69 63.69
N ALA A 147 24.10 32.97 63.47
CA ALA A 147 23.94 33.62 62.18
C ALA A 147 24.81 32.97 61.09
N GLU A 148 26.05 32.57 61.40
CA GLU A 148 26.89 31.76 60.50
C GLU A 148 26.30 30.36 60.28
N ASN A 149 25.75 29.70 61.31
CA ASN A 149 25.09 28.40 61.12
C ASN A 149 23.81 28.50 60.28
N GLU A 150 23.04 29.60 60.37
CA GLU A 150 21.88 29.85 59.53
C GLU A 150 22.28 30.23 58.10
N ALA A 151 23.33 31.05 57.92
CA ALA A 151 23.92 31.34 56.62
C ALA A 151 24.51 30.09 55.94
N LEU A 152 25.17 29.21 56.70
CA LEU A 152 25.69 27.92 56.22
C LEU A 152 24.56 26.93 55.93
N ARG A 153 23.51 26.87 56.76
CA ARG A 153 22.32 26.04 56.48
C ARG A 153 21.57 26.50 55.25
N THR A 154 21.38 27.81 55.07
CA THR A 154 20.73 28.35 53.87
C THR A 154 21.57 28.07 52.61
N LYS A 155 22.90 28.29 52.66
CA LYS A 155 23.81 27.86 51.58
C LYS A 155 23.71 26.37 51.29
N TYR A 156 23.85 25.51 52.30
CA TYR A 156 23.80 24.06 52.14
C TYR A 156 22.44 23.59 51.59
N SER A 157 21.34 24.25 51.95
CA SER A 157 20.01 23.97 51.37
C SER A 157 19.87 24.47 49.93
N ALA A 158 20.52 25.58 49.57
CA ALA A 158 20.55 26.09 48.20
C ALA A 158 21.44 25.20 47.32
N GLU A 159 22.61 24.77 47.80
CA GLU A 159 23.49 23.80 47.14
C GLU A 159 22.80 22.43 46.97
N LEU A 160 21.95 22.02 47.91
CA LEU A 160 21.12 20.81 47.77
C LEU A 160 20.06 20.96 46.68
N GLN A 161 19.35 22.10 46.64
CA GLN A 161 18.36 22.40 45.60
C GLN A 161 19.03 22.56 44.22
N GLU A 162 20.20 23.19 44.15
CA GLU A 162 20.99 23.32 42.94
C GLU A 162 21.43 21.93 42.45
N ALA A 163 21.96 21.08 43.33
CA ALA A 163 22.31 19.70 43.01
C ALA A 163 21.11 18.86 42.53
N ASP A 164 19.91 19.06 43.09
CA ASP A 164 18.68 18.42 42.60
C ASP A 164 18.23 18.96 41.24
N THR A 165 18.35 20.27 40.98
CA THR A 165 18.09 20.84 39.64
C THR A 165 19.09 20.36 38.59
N VAL A 166 20.37 20.25 38.94
CA VAL A 166 21.42 19.69 38.07
C VAL A 166 21.20 18.19 37.84
N ASN A 167 20.75 17.42 38.85
CA ASN A 167 20.34 16.03 38.65
C ASN A 167 19.13 15.90 37.72
N LYS A 168 18.16 16.82 37.83
CA LYS A 168 16.99 16.85 36.94
C LYS A 168 17.40 17.20 35.51
N GLN A 169 18.22 18.23 35.31
CA GLN A 169 18.78 18.62 34.02
C GLN A 169 19.65 17.50 33.41
N ASN A 170 20.45 16.78 34.20
CA ASN A 170 21.21 15.62 33.71
C ASN A 170 20.31 14.46 33.28
N ARG A 171 19.16 14.23 33.93
CA ARG A 171 18.16 13.24 33.48
C ARG A 171 17.47 13.70 32.18
N GLU A 172 17.14 14.98 32.07
CA GLU A 172 16.55 15.58 30.88
C GLU A 172 17.54 15.56 29.69
N LEU A 173 18.81 15.88 29.91
CA LEU A 173 19.89 15.74 28.93
C LEU A 173 20.15 14.28 28.55
N SER A 174 20.15 13.34 29.50
CA SER A 174 20.31 11.91 29.19
C SER A 174 19.15 11.35 28.37
N ALA A 175 17.93 11.83 28.61
CA ALA A 175 16.78 11.53 27.76
C ALA A 175 16.92 12.15 26.36
N LEU A 176 17.34 13.42 26.27
CA LEU A 176 17.53 14.13 25.01
C LEU A 176 18.64 13.50 24.15
N VAL A 177 19.76 13.09 24.76
CA VAL A 177 20.84 12.34 24.08
C VAL A 177 20.32 11.02 23.52
N LYS A 178 19.53 10.25 24.28
CA LYS A 178 18.90 9.02 23.76
C LYS A 178 17.93 9.29 22.62
N VAL A 179 17.16 10.39 22.67
CA VAL A 179 16.32 10.80 21.54
C VAL A 179 17.19 11.16 20.33
N HIS A 180 18.34 11.82 20.51
CA HIS A 180 19.26 12.15 19.43
C HIS A 180 19.91 10.90 18.82
N GLU A 181 20.40 9.95 19.64
CA GLU A 181 20.95 8.66 19.18
C GLU A 181 19.92 7.85 18.37
N LEU A 182 18.64 7.87 18.79
CA LEU A 182 17.54 7.28 18.03
C LEU A 182 17.26 8.04 16.73
N HIS A 183 17.30 9.38 16.74
CA HIS A 183 17.09 10.18 15.54
C HIS A 183 18.24 10.04 14.53
N ASP A 184 19.49 9.94 14.97
CA ASP A 184 20.68 9.75 14.13
C ASP A 184 20.71 8.33 13.54
N SER A 185 20.33 7.32 14.32
CA SER A 185 20.21 5.95 13.80
C SER A 185 19.03 5.79 12.83
N GLN A 186 17.90 6.47 13.08
CA GLN A 186 16.78 6.54 12.14
C GLN A 186 17.14 7.31 10.86
N ALA A 187 17.84 8.44 10.96
CA ALA A 187 18.34 9.18 9.81
C ALA A 187 19.39 8.37 9.02
N SER A 188 20.29 7.65 9.70
CA SER A 188 21.24 6.73 9.04
C SER A 188 20.55 5.57 8.33
N ALA A 189 19.45 5.05 8.87
CA ALA A 189 18.62 4.05 8.20
C ALA A 189 17.96 4.62 6.93
N GLN A 190 17.35 5.81 7.02
CA GLN A 190 16.75 6.49 5.87
C GLN A 190 17.78 6.85 4.78
N ILE A 191 18.97 7.29 5.16
CA ILE A 191 20.09 7.55 4.23
C ILE A 191 20.48 6.25 3.52
N LYS A 192 20.65 5.13 4.22
CA LYS A 192 20.98 3.82 3.61
C LYS A 192 19.88 3.30 2.69
N GLU A 193 18.61 3.55 3.02
CA GLU A 193 17.50 3.17 2.15
C GLU A 193 17.48 4.02 0.87
N LEU A 194 17.72 5.33 0.96
CA LEU A 194 17.86 6.22 -0.19
C LEU A 194 19.11 5.91 -1.03
N GLU A 195 20.24 5.54 -0.40
CA GLU A 195 21.43 5.03 -1.08
C GLU A 195 21.12 3.72 -1.83
N GLY A 196 20.30 2.84 -1.25
CA GLY A 196 19.79 1.63 -1.90
C GLY A 196 18.91 1.94 -3.13
N GLN A 197 17.97 2.88 -3.00
CA GLN A 197 17.12 3.33 -4.10
C GLN A 197 17.91 4.04 -5.21
N LEU A 198 18.95 4.80 -4.86
CA LEU A 198 19.87 5.41 -5.82
C LEU A 198 20.75 4.34 -6.52
N ALA A 199 21.14 3.27 -5.82
CA ALA A 199 21.87 2.16 -6.41
C ALA A 199 21.01 1.37 -7.42
N THR A 200 19.74 1.07 -7.09
CA THR A 200 18.83 0.38 -8.03
C THR A 200 18.53 1.26 -9.24
N LEU A 201 18.13 2.52 -9.06
CA LEU A 201 17.90 3.48 -10.16
C LEU A 201 19.14 3.65 -11.05
N LYS A 202 20.35 3.60 -10.48
CA LYS A 202 21.59 3.63 -11.26
C LYS A 202 21.76 2.37 -12.11
N THR A 203 21.53 1.18 -11.56
CA THR A 203 21.58 -0.07 -12.35
C THR A 203 20.49 -0.14 -13.43
N GLU A 204 19.29 0.38 -13.16
CA GLU A 204 18.25 0.53 -14.16
C GLU A 204 18.69 1.49 -15.28
N MET A 205 19.24 2.65 -14.94
CA MET A 205 19.70 3.63 -15.93
C MET A 205 20.89 3.13 -16.76
N ASP A 206 21.82 2.37 -16.16
CA ASP A 206 22.90 1.70 -16.89
C ASP A 206 22.31 0.64 -17.86
N SER A 207 21.29 -0.12 -17.46
CA SER A 207 20.60 -1.10 -18.32
C SER A 207 19.82 -0.45 -19.47
N LEU A 208 19.19 0.71 -19.23
CA LEU A 208 18.55 1.53 -20.26
C LEU A 208 19.60 2.14 -21.21
N CYS A 209 20.79 2.47 -20.71
CA CYS A 209 21.91 2.93 -21.53
C CYS A 209 22.54 1.82 -22.38
N THR A 210 22.49 0.54 -21.97
CA THR A 210 22.84 -0.59 -22.86
C THR A 210 21.75 -0.83 -23.89
N LEU A 211 20.48 -0.93 -23.47
CA LEU A 211 19.34 -1.18 -24.37
C LEU A 211 19.21 -0.07 -25.45
N LYS A 212 19.48 1.19 -25.08
CA LYS A 212 19.54 2.31 -26.02
C LYS A 212 20.61 2.09 -27.09
N LYS A 213 21.83 1.68 -26.71
CA LYS A 213 22.93 1.42 -27.66
C LYS A 213 22.58 0.28 -28.61
N ASP A 214 21.91 -0.76 -28.11
CA ASP A 214 21.46 -1.88 -28.94
C ASP A 214 20.41 -1.43 -29.98
N PHE A 215 19.48 -0.54 -29.61
CA PHE A 215 18.55 0.08 -30.56
C PHE A 215 19.26 1.03 -31.54
N GLU A 216 20.22 1.84 -31.10
CA GLU A 216 21.03 2.70 -31.98
C GLU A 216 21.81 1.86 -33.01
N ALA A 217 22.40 0.73 -32.59
CA ALA A 217 23.07 -0.22 -33.47
C ALA A 217 22.10 -0.93 -34.44
N GLN A 218 20.88 -1.28 -34.01
CA GLN A 218 19.85 -1.82 -34.92
C GLN A 218 19.42 -0.79 -35.97
N ILE A 219 19.27 0.48 -35.59
CA ILE A 219 18.93 1.58 -36.50
C ILE A 219 20.07 1.79 -37.52
N GLU A 220 21.33 1.79 -37.10
CA GLU A 220 22.47 1.92 -38.01
C GLU A 220 22.57 0.74 -39.00
N ASN A 221 22.40 -0.50 -38.53
CA ASN A 221 22.35 -1.68 -39.40
C ASN A 221 21.20 -1.59 -40.42
N LYS A 222 19.99 -1.14 -40.01
CA LYS A 222 18.87 -0.96 -40.94
C LYS A 222 19.06 0.21 -41.90
N ALA A 223 19.78 1.26 -41.51
CA ALA A 223 20.20 2.33 -42.41
C ALA A 223 21.24 1.84 -43.44
N ALA A 224 22.14 0.92 -43.07
CA ALA A 224 23.09 0.28 -43.98
C ALA A 224 22.39 -0.66 -44.98
N GLU A 225 21.45 -1.50 -44.51
CA GLU A 225 20.59 -2.32 -45.39
C GLU A 225 19.83 -1.44 -46.41
N ALA A 226 19.23 -0.33 -45.96
CA ALA A 226 18.51 0.59 -46.81
C ALA A 226 19.38 1.24 -47.89
N LYS A 227 20.62 1.66 -47.56
CA LYS A 227 21.59 2.18 -48.55
C LYS A 227 21.95 1.14 -49.61
N HIS A 228 22.25 -0.09 -49.21
CA HIS A 228 22.56 -1.18 -50.14
C HIS A 228 21.38 -1.56 -51.05
N LEU A 229 20.13 -1.47 -50.55
CA LEU A 229 18.93 -1.62 -51.38
C LEU A 229 18.72 -0.42 -52.32
N GLN A 230 19.02 0.80 -51.89
CA GLN A 230 18.97 2.00 -52.73
C GLN A 230 19.99 1.90 -53.89
N GLU A 231 21.23 1.51 -53.61
CA GLU A 231 22.27 1.28 -54.62
C GLU A 231 21.86 0.19 -55.63
N LYS A 232 21.32 -0.93 -55.16
CA LYS A 232 20.79 -1.98 -56.04
C LYS A 232 19.63 -1.48 -56.91
N ASN A 233 18.72 -0.67 -56.37
CA ASN A 233 17.66 -0.05 -57.17
C ASN A 233 18.22 0.91 -58.23
N SER A 234 19.26 1.70 -57.92
CA SER A 234 19.94 2.56 -58.91
C SER A 234 20.65 1.76 -60.01
N GLN A 235 21.28 0.63 -59.66
CA GLN A 235 21.88 -0.30 -60.64
C GLN A 235 20.81 -0.94 -61.53
N LEU A 236 19.70 -1.40 -60.95
CA LEU A 236 18.57 -1.98 -61.69
C LEU A 236 17.91 -0.97 -62.62
N LEU A 237 17.67 0.27 -62.18
CA LEU A 237 17.17 1.35 -63.04
C LEU A 237 18.11 1.62 -64.21
N SER A 238 19.43 1.67 -63.97
CA SER A 238 20.43 1.83 -65.04
C SER A 238 20.36 0.69 -66.05
N ARG A 239 20.22 -0.56 -65.59
CA ARG A 239 20.09 -1.74 -66.45
C ARG A 239 18.75 -1.78 -67.21
N VAL A 240 17.66 -1.27 -66.63
CA VAL A 240 16.38 -1.12 -67.33
C VAL A 240 16.51 -0.11 -68.48
N SER A 241 17.09 1.06 -68.24
CA SER A 241 17.31 2.06 -69.30
C SER A 241 18.21 1.56 -70.43
N GLU A 242 19.23 0.74 -70.11
CA GLU A 242 20.06 0.06 -71.11
C GLU A 242 19.24 -0.93 -71.97
N LEU A 243 18.38 -1.74 -71.34
CA LEU A 243 17.52 -2.69 -72.04
C LEU A 243 16.41 -2.02 -72.88
N GLU A 244 15.88 -0.87 -72.44
CA GLU A 244 14.96 -0.05 -73.23
C GLU A 244 15.63 0.49 -74.49
N LEU A 245 16.89 0.94 -74.39
CA LEU A 245 17.67 1.43 -75.53
C LEU A 245 17.96 0.30 -76.53
N MET A 246 18.44 -0.85 -76.06
CA MET A 246 18.65 -2.05 -76.88
C MET A 246 17.35 -2.51 -77.58
N SER A 247 16.21 -2.46 -76.88
CA SER A 247 14.89 -2.80 -77.44
C SER A 247 14.49 -1.86 -78.59
N LYS A 248 14.78 -0.57 -78.44
CA LYS A 248 14.53 0.44 -79.48
C LYS A 248 15.40 0.22 -80.72
N GLU A 249 16.69 -0.02 -80.54
CA GLU A 249 17.60 -0.35 -81.65
C GLU A 249 17.12 -1.57 -82.44
N LYS A 250 16.65 -2.62 -81.75
CA LYS A 250 16.05 -3.79 -82.41
C LYS A 250 14.72 -3.49 -83.10
N GLY A 251 13.92 -2.54 -82.61
CA GLY A 251 12.75 -2.02 -83.33
C GLY A 251 13.10 -1.32 -84.66
N ASP A 252 14.21 -0.57 -84.68
CA ASP A 252 14.70 0.11 -85.88
C ASP A 252 15.38 -0.87 -86.87
N GLU A 253 16.09 -1.89 -86.39
CA GLU A 253 16.57 -3.03 -87.22
C GLU A 253 15.40 -3.78 -87.87
N ILE A 254 14.35 -4.13 -87.11
CA ILE A 254 13.17 -4.80 -87.66
C ILE A 254 12.48 -3.94 -88.72
N SER A 255 12.39 -2.62 -88.48
CA SER A 255 11.78 -1.67 -89.42
C SER A 255 12.57 -1.54 -90.74
N THR A 256 13.90 -1.58 -90.66
CA THR A 256 14.76 -1.54 -91.87
C THR A 256 14.72 -2.85 -92.66
N ILE A 257 14.72 -4.00 -92.00
CA ILE A 257 14.52 -5.32 -92.64
C ILE A 257 13.14 -5.40 -93.31
N GLN A 258 12.07 -4.95 -92.62
CA GLN A 258 10.72 -4.96 -93.18
C GLN A 258 10.58 -4.06 -94.43
N LYS A 259 11.35 -2.97 -94.51
CA LYS A 259 11.43 -2.13 -95.72
C LYS A 259 12.15 -2.86 -96.87
N GLN A 260 13.32 -3.45 -96.61
CA GLN A 260 14.07 -4.20 -97.61
C GLN A 260 13.24 -5.33 -98.23
N LEU A 261 12.46 -6.05 -97.41
CA LEU A 261 11.61 -7.15 -97.89
C LEU A 261 10.53 -6.65 -98.86
N LYS A 262 9.84 -5.54 -98.54
CA LYS A 262 8.83 -4.91 -99.40
C LYS A 262 9.40 -4.33 -100.71
N ASP A 263 10.63 -3.84 -100.69
CA ASP A 263 11.28 -3.36 -101.91
C ASP A 263 11.80 -4.54 -102.77
N GLY A 264 12.15 -5.67 -102.15
CA GLY A 264 12.38 -6.96 -102.82
C GLY A 264 11.14 -7.50 -103.52
N GLU A 265 9.98 -7.52 -102.84
CA GLU A 265 8.69 -7.96 -103.42
C GLU A 265 8.36 -7.21 -104.73
N LYS A 266 8.51 -5.88 -104.74
CA LYS A 266 8.28 -5.05 -105.95
C LYS A 266 9.21 -5.42 -107.10
N ASN A 267 10.50 -5.65 -106.81
CA ASN A 267 11.49 -6.03 -107.81
C ASN A 267 11.19 -7.41 -108.41
N PHE A 268 10.66 -8.35 -107.63
CA PHE A 268 10.20 -9.63 -108.18
C PHE A 268 8.92 -9.48 -109.00
N THR A 269 7.98 -8.63 -108.61
CA THR A 269 6.76 -8.34 -109.39
C THR A 269 7.08 -7.77 -110.76
N SER A 270 7.89 -6.71 -110.85
CA SER A 270 8.26 -6.11 -112.14
C SER A 270 9.03 -7.09 -113.04
N ARG A 271 9.85 -7.96 -112.45
CA ARG A 271 10.59 -9.00 -113.19
C ARG A 271 9.66 -10.08 -113.78
N ILE A 272 8.50 -10.33 -113.18
CA ILE A 272 7.49 -11.24 -113.72
C ILE A 272 6.75 -10.58 -114.89
N GLU A 273 6.47 -9.28 -114.83
CA GLU A 273 5.85 -8.50 -115.91
C GLU A 273 6.76 -8.45 -117.17
N ASP A 274 8.05 -8.17 -116.98
CA ASP A 274 9.10 -8.27 -118.03
C ASP A 274 9.07 -9.61 -118.77
N LEU A 275 8.90 -10.72 -118.04
CA LEU A 275 8.93 -12.07 -118.59
C LEU A 275 7.62 -12.41 -119.32
N MET A 276 6.47 -11.92 -118.85
CA MET A 276 5.20 -12.06 -119.57
C MET A 276 5.23 -11.30 -120.92
N ALA A 277 5.84 -10.12 -120.98
CA ALA A 277 6.02 -9.38 -122.23
C ALA A 277 6.89 -10.16 -123.26
N GLN A 278 7.96 -10.81 -122.80
CA GLN A 278 8.82 -11.64 -123.65
C GLN A 278 8.09 -12.87 -124.20
N VAL A 279 7.29 -13.56 -123.37
CA VAL A 279 6.49 -14.72 -123.80
C VAL A 279 5.50 -14.35 -124.91
N ASN A 280 4.85 -13.19 -124.83
CA ASN A 280 3.88 -12.75 -125.84
C ASN A 280 4.53 -12.48 -127.22
N ASN A 281 5.74 -11.91 -127.26
CA ASN A 281 6.49 -11.73 -128.51
C ASN A 281 6.90 -13.09 -129.13
N LEU A 282 7.43 -14.01 -128.32
CA LEU A 282 7.83 -15.35 -128.79
C LEU A 282 6.64 -16.18 -129.31
N GLN A 283 5.42 -15.95 -128.79
CA GLN A 283 4.22 -16.60 -129.30
C GLN A 283 3.84 -16.18 -130.73
N LEU A 284 4.13 -14.94 -131.14
CA LEU A 284 3.93 -14.48 -132.52
C LEU A 284 4.94 -15.13 -133.47
N GLU A 285 6.23 -15.18 -133.09
CA GLU A 285 7.28 -15.86 -133.86
C GLU A 285 6.99 -17.36 -134.03
N THR A 286 6.43 -18.00 -133.00
CA THR A 286 6.00 -19.41 -133.02
C THR A 286 4.94 -19.70 -134.09
N VAL A 287 4.11 -18.72 -134.49
CA VAL A 287 3.13 -18.92 -135.58
C VAL A 287 3.83 -19.06 -136.94
N SER A 288 4.89 -18.29 -137.18
CA SER A 288 5.67 -18.35 -138.42
C SER A 288 6.38 -19.72 -138.57
N LEU A 289 7.09 -20.15 -137.52
CA LEU A 289 7.92 -21.35 -137.55
C LEU A 289 7.12 -22.67 -137.66
N ARG A 290 5.83 -22.68 -137.31
CA ARG A 290 4.94 -23.85 -137.49
C ARG A 290 4.82 -24.29 -138.95
N SER A 291 4.86 -23.34 -139.90
CA SER A 291 4.83 -23.65 -141.34
C SER A 291 6.04 -24.47 -141.79
N GLN A 292 7.20 -24.22 -141.18
CA GLN A 292 8.46 -24.87 -141.52
C GLN A 292 8.66 -26.21 -140.79
N ASN A 293 8.22 -26.33 -139.52
CA ASN A 293 8.44 -27.52 -138.70
C ASN A 293 7.64 -28.75 -139.17
N ALA A 294 6.56 -28.58 -139.93
CA ALA A 294 5.74 -29.68 -140.47
C ALA A 294 6.54 -30.70 -141.32
N LYS A 295 7.70 -30.31 -141.87
CA LYS A 295 8.59 -31.19 -142.66
C LYS A 295 9.67 -31.90 -141.81
N LEU A 296 9.79 -31.59 -140.52
CA LEU A 296 10.85 -32.10 -139.62
C LEU A 296 10.31 -33.05 -138.53
N GLU A 297 9.01 -32.98 -138.23
CA GLU A 297 8.29 -33.82 -137.25
C GLU A 297 8.42 -35.34 -137.47
N ALA A 298 8.70 -35.80 -138.69
CA ALA A 298 8.93 -37.22 -138.97
C ALA A 298 10.20 -37.79 -138.28
N SER A 299 11.18 -36.93 -137.94
CA SER A 299 12.46 -37.33 -137.36
C SER A 299 12.43 -37.37 -135.83
N LYS A 300 11.98 -36.28 -135.18
CA LYS A 300 12.13 -36.06 -133.73
C LYS A 300 11.34 -37.02 -132.82
N ARG A 301 10.30 -37.70 -133.32
CA ARG A 301 9.44 -38.59 -132.53
C ARG A 301 10.17 -39.73 -131.80
N LYS A 302 11.34 -40.16 -132.28
CA LYS A 302 12.13 -41.24 -131.65
C LYS A 302 12.89 -40.77 -130.40
N GLU A 303 13.27 -39.51 -130.33
CA GLU A 303 14.10 -38.94 -129.25
C GLU A 303 13.28 -38.54 -128.03
N VAL A 304 12.14 -37.87 -128.25
CA VAL A 304 11.17 -37.48 -127.20
C VAL A 304 10.72 -38.69 -126.37
N SER A 305 10.57 -39.86 -127.00
CA SER A 305 10.22 -41.12 -126.33
C SER A 305 11.25 -41.56 -125.28
N ALA A 306 12.54 -41.37 -125.55
CA ALA A 306 13.60 -41.67 -124.59
C ALA A 306 13.62 -40.68 -123.42
N GLN A 307 13.47 -39.39 -123.72
CA GLN A 307 13.51 -38.32 -122.71
C GLN A 307 12.31 -38.41 -121.73
N ALA A 308 11.11 -38.71 -122.24
CA ALA A 308 9.93 -38.96 -121.40
C ALA A 308 10.12 -40.15 -120.45
N LYS A 309 10.84 -41.20 -120.87
CA LYS A 309 11.16 -42.36 -120.04
C LYS A 309 12.14 -42.01 -118.91
N GLY A 310 13.10 -41.12 -119.18
CA GLY A 310 14.00 -40.56 -118.16
C GLY A 310 13.28 -39.71 -117.11
N LEU A 311 12.40 -38.79 -117.55
CA LEU A 311 11.60 -37.96 -116.64
C LEU A 311 10.68 -38.81 -115.75
N LYS A 312 10.04 -39.84 -116.30
CA LYS A 312 9.20 -40.76 -115.51
C LYS A 312 9.98 -41.47 -114.40
N ASN A 313 11.24 -41.84 -114.64
CA ASN A 313 12.10 -42.42 -113.60
C ASN A 313 12.45 -41.39 -112.52
N ARG A 314 12.73 -40.12 -112.87
CA ARG A 314 12.99 -39.06 -111.88
C ARG A 314 11.76 -38.74 -111.03
N ILE A 315 10.56 -38.73 -111.62
CA ILE A 315 9.29 -38.58 -110.90
C ILE A 315 9.08 -39.74 -109.91
N ASN A 316 9.34 -40.99 -110.33
CA ASN A 316 9.23 -42.15 -109.44
C ASN A 316 10.23 -42.11 -108.25
N ILE A 317 11.39 -41.49 -108.42
CA ILE A 317 12.38 -41.28 -107.34
C ILE A 317 11.88 -40.20 -106.38
N LEU A 318 11.52 -39.02 -106.90
CA LEU A 318 10.98 -37.91 -106.10
C LEU A 318 9.70 -38.29 -105.34
N GLN A 319 8.85 -39.15 -105.91
CA GLN A 319 7.68 -39.69 -105.22
C GLN A 319 8.08 -40.55 -104.01
N LYS A 320 9.06 -41.45 -104.16
CA LYS A 320 9.58 -42.25 -103.03
C LYS A 320 10.23 -41.39 -101.95
N GLU A 321 10.96 -40.34 -102.34
CA GLU A 321 11.54 -39.38 -101.40
C GLU A 321 10.45 -38.63 -100.64
N LEU A 322 9.40 -38.14 -101.31
CA LEU A 322 8.23 -37.51 -100.68
C LEU A 322 7.47 -38.46 -99.75
N ASP A 323 7.34 -39.74 -100.11
CA ASP A 323 6.67 -40.73 -99.26
C ASP A 323 7.54 -41.14 -98.05
N SER A 324 8.88 -41.11 -98.18
CA SER A 324 9.82 -41.24 -97.04
C SER A 324 9.68 -40.06 -96.08
N PHE A 325 9.79 -38.82 -96.58
CA PHE A 325 9.63 -37.61 -95.77
C PHE A 325 8.24 -37.51 -95.11
N ARG A 326 7.19 -38.05 -95.76
CA ARG A 326 5.86 -38.19 -95.17
C ARG A 326 5.87 -39.16 -93.98
N GLY A 327 6.53 -40.31 -94.12
CA GLY A 327 6.71 -41.27 -93.03
C GLY A 327 7.48 -40.68 -91.85
N GLU A 328 8.63 -40.05 -92.11
CA GLU A 328 9.45 -39.36 -91.11
C GLU A 328 8.65 -38.25 -90.39
N LYS A 329 7.90 -37.43 -91.15
CA LYS A 329 7.01 -36.42 -90.57
C LYS A 329 5.98 -37.04 -89.63
N SER A 330 5.27 -38.09 -90.06
CA SER A 330 4.25 -38.72 -89.20
C SER A 330 4.87 -39.43 -87.98
N GLN A 331 6.11 -39.91 -88.07
CA GLN A 331 6.86 -40.43 -86.93
C GLN A 331 7.21 -39.32 -85.93
N LEU A 332 7.66 -38.17 -86.40
CA LEU A 332 7.94 -36.99 -85.55
C LEU A 332 6.66 -36.42 -84.94
N GLU A 333 5.55 -36.37 -85.68
CA GLU A 333 4.23 -35.98 -85.15
C GLU A 333 3.76 -36.95 -84.06
N ALA A 334 3.99 -38.26 -84.20
CA ALA A 334 3.69 -39.25 -83.17
C ALA A 334 4.56 -39.07 -81.91
N GLN A 335 5.88 -38.85 -82.08
CA GLN A 335 6.79 -38.59 -80.96
C GLN A 335 6.46 -37.28 -80.22
N LEU A 336 6.12 -36.22 -80.94
CA LEU A 336 5.67 -34.95 -80.37
C LEU A 336 4.37 -35.16 -79.56
N ASN A 337 3.39 -35.89 -80.10
CA ASN A 337 2.16 -36.21 -79.38
C ASN A 337 2.40 -37.05 -78.11
N MET A 338 3.38 -37.95 -78.12
CA MET A 338 3.79 -38.67 -76.89
C MET A 338 4.42 -37.72 -75.86
N LYS A 339 5.34 -36.83 -76.28
CA LYS A 339 5.95 -35.85 -75.37
C LYS A 339 4.97 -34.80 -74.85
N THR A 340 3.98 -34.38 -75.65
CA THR A 340 2.89 -33.52 -75.16
C THR A 340 2.07 -34.19 -74.06
N LYS A 341 1.77 -35.50 -74.18
CA LYS A 341 1.08 -36.26 -73.12
C LYS A 341 1.94 -36.38 -71.86
N GLU A 342 3.21 -36.70 -72.01
CA GLU A 342 4.19 -36.77 -70.91
C GLU A 342 4.32 -35.42 -70.17
N VAL A 343 4.31 -34.30 -70.89
CA VAL A 343 4.30 -32.95 -70.29
C VAL A 343 3.00 -32.67 -69.53
N VAL A 344 1.83 -33.05 -70.06
CA VAL A 344 0.54 -32.88 -69.35
C VAL A 344 0.47 -33.75 -68.09
N GLU A 345 0.97 -34.99 -68.14
CA GLU A 345 1.02 -35.88 -66.97
C GLU A 345 1.97 -35.34 -65.89
N ASN A 346 3.13 -34.81 -66.27
CA ASN A 346 4.04 -34.13 -65.33
C ASN A 346 3.44 -32.84 -64.75
N LEU A 347 2.70 -32.04 -65.53
CA LEU A 347 2.01 -30.85 -65.02
C LEU A 347 0.96 -31.21 -63.96
N LEU A 348 0.12 -32.22 -64.21
CA LEU A 348 -0.84 -32.74 -63.23
C LEU A 348 -0.15 -33.30 -61.97
N ARG A 349 1.03 -33.92 -62.14
CA ARG A 349 1.85 -34.39 -61.02
C ARG A 349 2.37 -33.23 -60.17
N THR A 350 2.83 -32.15 -60.80
CA THR A 350 3.26 -30.91 -60.11
C THR A 350 2.09 -30.25 -59.38
N GLU A 351 0.95 -30.04 -60.03
CA GLU A 351 -0.26 -29.45 -59.43
C GLU A 351 -0.74 -30.25 -58.20
N THR A 352 -0.67 -31.59 -58.28
CA THR A 352 -0.98 -32.47 -57.13
C THR A 352 -0.02 -32.24 -55.96
N LEU A 353 1.29 -32.16 -56.24
CA LEU A 353 2.33 -31.95 -55.22
C LEU A 353 2.27 -30.54 -54.62
N GLU A 354 1.99 -29.51 -55.42
CA GLU A 354 1.72 -28.14 -54.93
C GLU A 354 0.50 -28.13 -53.99
N GLY A 355 -0.57 -28.84 -54.34
CA GLY A 355 -1.73 -29.03 -53.47
C GLY A 355 -1.44 -29.79 -52.17
N GLU A 356 -0.51 -30.76 -52.17
CA GLU A 356 -0.05 -31.43 -50.95
C GLU A 356 0.85 -30.53 -50.08
N ILE A 357 1.74 -29.75 -50.70
CA ILE A 357 2.60 -28.78 -50.00
C ILE A 357 1.75 -27.69 -49.35
N ALA A 358 0.75 -27.15 -50.06
CA ALA A 358 -0.18 -26.16 -49.51
C ALA A 358 -0.96 -26.71 -48.30
N LYS A 359 -1.44 -27.96 -48.36
CA LYS A 359 -2.09 -28.61 -47.20
C LYS A 359 -1.14 -28.76 -46.02
N LYS A 360 0.10 -29.21 -46.25
CA LYS A 360 1.12 -29.35 -45.20
C LYS A 360 1.44 -28.01 -44.53
N ALA A 361 1.61 -26.95 -45.32
CA ALA A 361 1.86 -25.60 -44.82
C ALA A 361 0.71 -25.07 -43.94
N ILE A 362 -0.55 -25.39 -44.27
CA ILE A 362 -1.71 -25.07 -43.42
C ILE A 362 -1.62 -25.82 -42.09
N THR A 363 -1.41 -27.14 -42.11
CA THR A 363 -1.30 -27.94 -40.86
C THR A 363 -0.09 -27.56 -40.01
N GLU A 364 1.02 -27.15 -40.62
CA GLU A 364 2.20 -26.63 -39.92
C GLU A 364 1.89 -25.27 -39.26
N GLN A 365 1.16 -24.39 -39.94
CA GLN A 365 0.71 -23.11 -39.38
C GLN A 365 -0.34 -23.29 -38.26
N GLU A 366 -1.16 -24.34 -38.32
CA GLU A 366 -2.09 -24.70 -37.23
C GLU A 366 -1.33 -25.23 -36.01
N LEU A 367 -0.37 -26.15 -36.19
CA LEU A 367 0.50 -26.65 -35.13
C LEU A 367 1.38 -25.56 -34.51
N LEU A 368 1.81 -24.55 -35.29
CA LEU A 368 2.54 -23.40 -34.78
C LEU A 368 1.67 -22.53 -33.85
N LYS A 369 0.40 -22.26 -34.20
CA LYS A 369 -0.54 -21.56 -33.32
C LYS A 369 -0.84 -22.36 -32.05
N GLU A 370 -1.03 -23.67 -32.18
CA GLU A 370 -1.24 -24.55 -31.04
C GLU A 370 -0.04 -24.49 -30.08
N LYS A 371 1.19 -24.57 -30.62
CA LYS A 371 2.44 -24.40 -29.87
C LYS A 371 2.55 -23.01 -29.22
N GLU A 372 2.15 -21.94 -29.90
CA GLU A 372 2.08 -20.59 -29.32
C GLU A 372 1.10 -20.55 -28.11
N THR A 373 -0.08 -21.16 -28.23
CA THR A 373 -1.04 -21.23 -27.10
C THR A 373 -0.53 -22.07 -25.93
N PHE A 374 0.16 -23.19 -26.18
CA PHE A 374 0.81 -23.96 -25.11
C PHE A 374 1.98 -23.21 -24.46
N LEU A 375 2.68 -22.35 -25.21
CA LEU A 375 3.78 -21.55 -24.69
C LEU A 375 3.25 -20.48 -23.72
N VAL A 376 2.16 -19.79 -24.07
CA VAL A 376 1.45 -18.86 -23.16
C VAL A 376 0.93 -19.59 -21.92
N GLN A 377 0.23 -20.73 -22.08
CA GLN A 377 -0.26 -21.52 -20.94
C GLN A 377 0.87 -21.96 -20.00
N ARG A 378 2.04 -22.31 -20.55
CA ARG A 378 3.23 -22.65 -19.75
C ARG A 378 3.75 -21.45 -18.98
N GLU A 379 3.76 -20.26 -19.57
CA GLU A 379 4.22 -19.03 -18.91
C GLU A 379 3.24 -18.58 -17.81
N ASP A 380 1.92 -18.68 -18.03
CA ASP A 380 0.92 -18.45 -16.98
C ASP A 380 1.08 -19.44 -15.82
N LEU A 381 1.28 -20.74 -16.10
CA LEU A 381 1.54 -21.76 -15.07
C LEU A 381 2.89 -21.56 -14.36
N GLU A 382 3.91 -21.02 -15.03
CA GLU A 382 5.19 -20.68 -14.43
C GLU A 382 5.06 -19.46 -13.50
N LEU A 383 4.27 -18.45 -13.88
CA LEU A 383 3.91 -17.33 -13.00
C LEU A 383 3.09 -17.79 -11.79
N GLU A 384 2.13 -18.69 -11.96
CA GLU A 384 1.36 -19.29 -10.85
C GLU A 384 2.27 -20.09 -9.91
N ALA A 385 3.14 -20.96 -10.45
CA ALA A 385 4.10 -21.73 -9.66
C ALA A 385 5.11 -20.84 -8.91
N ASN A 386 5.52 -19.71 -9.49
CA ASN A 386 6.35 -18.72 -8.83
C ASN A 386 5.57 -17.97 -7.72
N SER A 387 4.30 -17.64 -7.95
CA SER A 387 3.42 -17.04 -6.94
C SER A 387 3.20 -17.96 -5.73
N ILE A 388 2.86 -19.24 -5.98
CA ILE A 388 2.69 -20.26 -4.95
C ILE A 388 4.00 -20.48 -4.18
N ARG A 389 5.16 -20.49 -4.86
CA ARG A 389 6.47 -20.56 -4.19
C ARG A 389 6.71 -19.38 -3.26
N ASN A 390 6.35 -18.17 -3.67
CA ASN A 390 6.51 -16.96 -2.85
C ASN A 390 5.53 -16.95 -1.66
N GLN A 391 4.29 -17.40 -1.83
CA GLN A 391 3.34 -17.62 -0.74
C GLN A 391 3.84 -18.67 0.25
N LYS A 392 4.34 -19.82 -0.25
CA LYS A 392 4.94 -20.87 0.57
C LYS A 392 6.11 -20.33 1.41
N ASN A 393 7.04 -19.59 0.79
CA ASN A 393 8.18 -19.02 1.50
C ASN A 393 7.70 -18.11 2.64
N ARG A 394 6.74 -17.21 2.40
CA ARG A 394 6.16 -16.34 3.45
C ARG A 394 5.54 -17.15 4.61
N LEU A 395 4.86 -18.25 4.31
CA LEU A 395 4.30 -19.14 5.34
C LEU A 395 5.40 -19.87 6.13
N GLU A 396 6.46 -20.33 5.46
CA GLU A 396 7.63 -20.94 6.13
C GLU A 396 8.35 -19.93 7.04
N GLU A 397 8.39 -18.64 6.68
CA GLU A 397 8.95 -17.58 7.53
C GLU A 397 8.03 -17.21 8.70
N LEU A 398 6.72 -17.15 8.49
CA LEU A 398 5.74 -16.95 9.56
C LEU A 398 5.79 -18.09 10.58
N ILE A 399 5.89 -19.35 10.13
CA ILE A 399 6.08 -20.53 10.98
C ILE A 399 7.41 -20.44 11.74
N ARG A 400 8.50 -20.03 11.07
CA ARG A 400 9.81 -19.84 11.71
C ARG A 400 9.75 -18.80 12.83
N SER A 401 9.09 -17.66 12.58
CA SER A 401 8.88 -16.60 13.57
C SER A 401 8.00 -17.05 14.74
N LYS A 402 6.90 -17.78 14.48
CA LYS A 402 6.00 -18.28 15.53
C LYS A 402 6.61 -19.41 16.35
N ASN A 403 7.50 -20.22 15.77
CA ASN A 403 8.30 -21.17 16.54
C ASN A 403 9.27 -20.43 17.48
N GLN A 404 9.97 -19.39 17.00
CA GLN A 404 10.86 -18.57 17.85
C GLN A 404 10.11 -17.86 19.00
N GLU A 405 8.91 -17.34 18.76
CA GLU A 405 8.01 -16.79 19.78
C GLU A 405 7.58 -17.88 20.80
N THR A 406 7.26 -19.08 20.32
CA THR A 406 6.93 -20.24 21.17
C THR A 406 8.12 -20.72 22.00
N ASP A 407 9.33 -20.66 21.45
CA ASP A 407 10.58 -20.97 22.16
C ASP A 407 10.84 -19.97 23.28
N GLN A 408 10.70 -18.66 23.01
CA GLN A 408 10.84 -17.60 24.02
C GLN A 408 9.80 -17.74 25.14
N LEU A 409 8.52 -17.97 24.79
CA LEU A 409 7.45 -18.17 25.78
C LEU A 409 7.65 -19.45 26.61
N ARG A 410 8.22 -20.51 26.03
CA ARG A 410 8.61 -21.71 26.78
C ARG A 410 9.74 -21.41 27.75
N GLU A 411 10.79 -20.72 27.33
CA GLU A 411 11.88 -20.31 28.23
C GLU A 411 11.38 -19.41 29.37
N GLU A 412 10.44 -18.49 29.10
CA GLU A 412 9.81 -17.69 30.15
C GLU A 412 8.97 -18.54 31.09
N GLY A 413 8.22 -19.52 30.57
CA GLY A 413 7.53 -20.52 31.36
C GLY A 413 8.48 -21.30 32.27
N GLU A 414 9.62 -21.76 31.76
CA GLU A 414 10.66 -22.47 32.51
C GLU A 414 11.30 -21.57 33.58
N ARG A 415 11.63 -20.31 33.24
CA ARG A 415 12.13 -19.30 34.20
C ARG A 415 11.13 -19.03 35.32
N MET A 416 9.84 -18.91 35.01
CA MET A 416 8.78 -18.72 35.99
C MET A 416 8.59 -19.95 36.89
N HIS A 417 8.60 -21.17 36.34
CA HIS A 417 8.51 -22.40 37.14
C HIS A 417 9.72 -22.57 38.07
N ALA A 418 10.94 -22.26 37.60
CA ALA A 418 12.13 -22.26 38.45
C ALA A 418 11.99 -21.25 39.61
N ARG A 419 11.45 -20.06 39.35
CA ARG A 419 11.19 -19.05 40.39
C ARG A 419 10.07 -19.44 41.36
N ILE A 420 9.05 -20.17 40.90
CA ILE A 420 8.01 -20.74 41.76
C ILE A 420 8.63 -21.77 42.70
N LEU A 421 9.41 -22.73 42.19
CA LEU A 421 10.10 -23.74 43.01
C LEU A 421 11.06 -23.12 44.04
N GLU A 422 11.77 -22.04 43.68
CA GLU A 422 12.60 -21.27 44.61
C GLU A 422 11.77 -20.65 45.75
N LEU A 423 10.63 -20.03 45.41
CA LEU A 423 9.73 -19.42 46.39
C LEU A 423 9.02 -20.46 47.27
N GLU A 424 8.64 -21.61 46.72
CA GLU A 424 8.10 -22.75 47.46
C GLU A 424 9.13 -23.30 48.45
N GLY A 425 10.40 -23.41 48.04
CA GLY A 425 11.51 -23.76 48.95
C GLY A 425 11.67 -22.75 50.10
N ILE A 426 11.70 -21.45 49.80
CA ILE A 426 11.80 -20.39 50.81
C ILE A 426 10.59 -20.39 51.77
N LEU A 427 9.40 -20.75 51.28
CA LEU A 427 8.19 -20.89 52.10
C LEU A 427 8.22 -22.16 52.97
N LEU A 428 8.78 -23.26 52.47
CA LEU A 428 8.97 -24.50 53.22
C LEU A 428 10.00 -24.30 54.35
N ASP A 429 11.17 -23.75 54.03
CA ASP A 429 12.21 -23.37 55.01
C ASP A 429 11.64 -22.44 56.10
N ARG A 430 10.80 -21.48 55.71
CA ARG A 430 10.08 -20.62 56.66
C ARG A 430 9.10 -21.40 57.53
N GLY A 431 8.29 -22.29 56.95
CA GLY A 431 7.38 -23.16 57.71
C GLY A 431 8.10 -24.03 58.74
N ASP A 432 9.20 -24.65 58.34
CA ASP A 432 10.05 -25.44 59.21
C ASP A 432 10.79 -24.59 60.26
N SER A 433 11.06 -23.31 60.01
CA SER A 433 11.56 -22.37 61.04
C SER A 433 10.46 -21.89 62.01
N PHE A 434 9.21 -21.79 61.56
CA PHE A 434 8.06 -21.39 62.39
C PHE A 434 7.61 -22.51 63.33
N SER A 435 7.67 -23.78 62.90
CA SER A 435 7.24 -24.96 63.67
C SER A 435 7.93 -25.10 65.05
N PRO A 436 9.26 -24.92 65.20
CA PRO A 436 9.93 -24.81 66.50
C PRO A 436 9.47 -23.59 67.31
N CYS A 437 9.37 -22.41 66.69
CA CYS A 437 8.97 -21.18 67.38
C CYS A 437 7.55 -21.25 67.95
N GLN A 438 6.62 -21.87 67.21
CA GLN A 438 5.27 -22.16 67.69
C GLN A 438 5.29 -23.13 68.89
N LYS A 439 6.10 -24.21 68.84
CA LYS A 439 6.24 -25.14 69.97
C LYS A 439 6.89 -24.51 71.19
N GLU A 440 7.82 -23.57 71.01
CA GLU A 440 8.35 -22.75 72.11
C GLU A 440 7.28 -21.82 72.70
N TYR A 441 6.43 -21.22 71.87
CA TYR A 441 5.31 -20.39 72.35
C TYR A 441 4.29 -21.24 73.13
N GLU A 442 3.83 -22.35 72.54
CA GLU A 442 2.89 -23.29 73.18
C GLU A 442 3.45 -23.86 74.49
N SER A 443 4.73 -24.22 74.56
CA SER A 443 5.33 -24.72 75.81
C SER A 443 5.46 -23.63 76.87
N ARG A 444 5.83 -22.38 76.51
CA ARG A 444 5.83 -21.25 77.45
C ARG A 444 4.43 -20.86 77.92
N GLU A 445 3.42 -20.94 77.07
CA GLU A 445 2.02 -20.69 77.43
C GLU A 445 1.51 -21.76 78.44
N ASN A 446 1.82 -23.03 78.19
CA ASN A 446 1.53 -24.12 79.13
C ASN A 446 2.29 -23.97 80.46
N GLU A 447 3.56 -23.55 80.43
CA GLU A 447 4.34 -23.27 81.65
C GLU A 447 3.75 -22.10 82.43
N ALA A 448 3.47 -20.96 81.77
CA ALA A 448 2.87 -19.79 82.40
C ALA A 448 1.47 -20.11 82.97
N SER A 449 0.66 -20.88 82.26
CA SER A 449 -0.64 -21.39 82.76
C SER A 449 -0.48 -22.24 84.02
N THR A 450 0.55 -23.10 84.05
CA THR A 450 0.90 -23.92 85.23
C THR A 450 1.35 -23.07 86.41
N GLN A 451 2.19 -22.05 86.17
CA GLN A 451 2.64 -21.10 87.20
C GLN A 451 1.47 -20.27 87.75
N ILE A 452 0.57 -19.78 86.88
CA ILE A 452 -0.66 -19.08 87.27
C ILE A 452 -1.56 -19.98 88.14
N MET A 453 -1.71 -21.26 87.78
CA MET A 453 -2.50 -22.22 88.56
C MET A 453 -1.89 -22.46 89.95
N ALA A 454 -0.56 -22.60 90.04
CA ALA A 454 0.14 -22.75 91.32
C ALA A 454 0.00 -21.51 92.21
N LEU A 455 0.20 -20.30 91.67
CA LEU A 455 0.00 -19.04 92.39
C LEU A 455 -1.46 -18.87 92.85
N LYS A 456 -2.43 -19.23 92.00
CA LYS A 456 -3.86 -19.19 92.36
C LYS A 456 -4.20 -20.14 93.51
N SER A 457 -3.54 -21.30 93.58
CA SER A 457 -3.65 -22.22 94.72
C SER A 457 -3.07 -21.62 96.02
N GLN A 458 -1.92 -20.95 95.94
CA GLN A 458 -1.30 -20.27 97.10
C GLN A 458 -2.17 -19.11 97.62
N VAL A 459 -2.76 -18.32 96.72
CA VAL A 459 -3.73 -17.27 97.08
C VAL A 459 -4.96 -17.88 97.77
N PHE A 460 -5.46 -19.03 97.30
CA PHE A 460 -6.59 -19.71 97.93
C PHE A 460 -6.27 -20.22 99.35
N SER A 461 -5.11 -20.82 99.58
CA SER A 461 -4.70 -21.23 100.93
C SER A 461 -4.51 -20.04 101.87
N LEU A 462 -3.86 -18.96 101.40
CA LEU A 462 -3.67 -17.76 102.21
C LEU A 462 -4.98 -17.04 102.55
N GLN A 463 -5.98 -17.09 101.65
CA GLN A 463 -7.34 -16.61 101.96
C GLN A 463 -8.00 -17.46 103.04
N GLN A 464 -7.88 -18.80 102.96
CA GLN A 464 -8.42 -19.71 103.96
C GLN A 464 -7.77 -19.52 105.34
N ASP A 465 -6.46 -19.30 105.40
CA ASP A 465 -5.73 -18.97 106.62
C ASP A 465 -6.18 -17.62 107.21
N LEU A 466 -6.39 -16.61 106.36
CA LEU A 466 -6.91 -15.29 106.77
C LEU A 466 -8.33 -15.39 107.35
N ASP A 467 -9.23 -16.11 106.68
CA ASP A 467 -10.61 -16.32 107.14
C ASP A 467 -10.64 -17.08 108.49
N SER A 468 -9.73 -18.06 108.66
CA SER A 468 -9.51 -18.77 109.92
C SER A 468 -9.09 -17.82 111.05
N LEU A 469 -8.05 -17.01 110.83
CA LEU A 469 -7.56 -16.02 111.80
C LEU A 469 -8.59 -14.95 112.15
N LEU A 470 -9.43 -14.54 111.20
CA LEU A 470 -10.56 -13.63 111.45
C LEU A 470 -11.62 -14.28 112.36
N SER A 471 -11.87 -15.59 112.22
CA SER A 471 -12.78 -16.32 113.10
C SER A 471 -12.23 -16.49 114.52
N GLU A 472 -10.93 -16.78 114.66
CA GLU A 472 -10.26 -16.87 115.97
C GLU A 472 -10.25 -15.52 116.67
N LYS A 473 -9.92 -14.44 115.95
CA LYS A 473 -9.99 -13.07 116.47
C LYS A 473 -11.38 -12.74 117.01
N SER A 474 -12.44 -13.04 116.26
CA SER A 474 -13.83 -12.81 116.68
C SER A 474 -14.17 -13.58 117.96
N LEU A 475 -13.75 -14.85 118.06
CA LEU A 475 -13.93 -15.65 119.26
C LEU A 475 -13.23 -15.01 120.49
N LEU A 476 -11.96 -14.60 120.33
CA LEU A 476 -11.19 -13.92 121.37
C LEU A 476 -11.78 -12.56 121.77
N GLU A 477 -12.36 -11.81 120.83
CA GLU A 477 -13.07 -10.54 121.13
C GLU A 477 -14.31 -10.81 122.00
N THR A 478 -15.15 -11.81 121.66
CA THR A 478 -16.32 -12.17 122.50
C THR A 478 -15.94 -12.74 123.87
N GLN A 479 -14.78 -13.40 123.99
CA GLN A 479 -14.23 -13.87 125.27
C GLN A 479 -13.74 -12.69 126.13
N ASN A 480 -13.05 -11.72 125.54
CA ASN A 480 -12.63 -10.50 126.23
C ASN A 480 -13.81 -9.67 126.74
N GLU A 481 -14.89 -9.54 125.96
CA GLU A 481 -16.12 -8.90 126.46
C GLU A 481 -16.75 -9.64 127.63
N ARG A 482 -16.71 -10.98 127.62
CA ARG A 482 -17.25 -11.80 128.71
C ARG A 482 -16.47 -11.54 129.99
N LEU A 483 -15.15 -11.64 129.94
CA LEU A 483 -14.26 -11.34 131.07
C LEU A 483 -14.45 -9.90 131.59
N ARG A 484 -14.68 -8.92 130.71
CA ARG A 484 -15.02 -7.53 131.13
C ARG A 484 -16.35 -7.46 131.89
N ARG A 485 -17.38 -8.19 131.45
CA ARG A 485 -18.68 -8.28 132.15
C ARG A 485 -18.55 -8.97 133.50
N ASP A 486 -17.80 -10.06 133.56
CA ASP A 486 -17.55 -10.82 134.80
C ASP A 486 -16.79 -9.96 135.83
N VAL A 487 -15.77 -9.20 135.40
CA VAL A 487 -15.03 -8.25 136.27
C VAL A 487 -15.93 -7.12 136.76
N MET A 488 -16.78 -6.53 135.91
CA MET A 488 -17.74 -5.50 136.35
C MET A 488 -18.75 -6.05 137.38
N GLN A 489 -19.18 -7.30 137.24
CA GLN A 489 -20.07 -7.94 138.22
C GLN A 489 -19.38 -8.17 139.58
N ILE A 490 -18.13 -8.62 139.58
CA ILE A 490 -17.32 -8.78 140.81
C ILE A 490 -17.08 -7.43 141.48
N GLN A 491 -16.75 -6.38 140.71
CA GLN A 491 -16.58 -5.03 141.23
C GLN A 491 -17.86 -4.52 141.90
N PHE A 492 -19.01 -4.66 141.23
CA PHE A 492 -20.30 -4.25 141.80
C PHE A 492 -20.65 -5.00 143.08
N GLN A 493 -20.34 -6.30 143.19
CA GLN A 493 -20.49 -7.05 144.44
C GLN A 493 -19.61 -6.48 145.56
N MET A 494 -18.34 -6.19 145.25
CA MET A 494 -17.39 -5.62 146.22
C MET A 494 -17.76 -4.20 146.67
N GLU A 495 -18.31 -3.37 145.78
CA GLU A 495 -18.82 -2.04 146.12
C GLU A 495 -20.04 -2.11 147.07
N ASN A 496 -20.93 -3.09 146.88
CA ASN A 496 -22.05 -3.33 147.80
C ASN A 496 -21.62 -3.91 149.16
N GLU A 497 -20.59 -4.77 149.20
CA GLU A 497 -19.95 -5.22 150.45
C GLU A 497 -19.36 -4.03 151.22
N VAL A 498 -18.59 -3.17 150.55
CA VAL A 498 -18.03 -1.94 151.15
C VAL A 498 -19.13 -1.04 151.69
N HIS A 499 -20.21 -0.79 150.94
CA HIS A 499 -21.33 0.04 151.39
C HIS A 499 -22.04 -0.54 152.64
N ASN A 500 -22.23 -1.87 152.69
CA ASN A 500 -22.77 -2.55 153.87
C ASN A 500 -21.86 -2.43 155.09
N LEU A 501 -20.53 -2.50 154.90
CA LEU A 501 -19.56 -2.31 155.98
C LEU A 501 -19.53 -0.85 156.45
N THR A 502 -19.63 0.14 155.56
CA THR A 502 -19.76 1.56 155.93
C THR A 502 -20.98 1.81 156.81
N SER A 503 -22.16 1.32 156.41
CA SER A 503 -23.39 1.47 157.21
C SER A 503 -23.27 0.84 158.61
N LYS A 504 -22.61 -0.32 158.75
CA LYS A 504 -22.33 -0.94 160.06
C LYS A 504 -21.34 -0.13 160.90
N ILE A 505 -20.37 0.52 160.28
CA ILE A 505 -19.43 1.41 160.98
C ILE A 505 -20.14 2.66 161.49
N GLU A 506 -21.03 3.28 160.71
CA GLU A 506 -21.86 4.42 161.15
C GLU A 506 -22.78 4.04 162.32
N GLU A 507 -23.40 2.86 162.28
CA GLU A 507 -24.22 2.35 163.38
C GLU A 507 -23.40 2.10 164.66
N GLN A 508 -22.19 1.55 164.55
CA GLN A 508 -21.28 1.42 165.70
C GLN A 508 -20.79 2.77 166.24
N GLN A 509 -20.52 3.75 165.37
CA GLN A 509 -20.16 5.12 165.78
C GLN A 509 -21.31 5.80 166.54
N LYS A 510 -22.56 5.56 166.15
CA LYS A 510 -23.75 6.03 166.87
C LYS A 510 -23.84 5.43 168.28
N ILE A 511 -23.66 4.10 168.40
CA ILE A 511 -23.65 3.41 169.70
C ILE A 511 -22.52 3.91 170.60
N LEU A 512 -21.33 4.18 170.05
CA LEU A 512 -20.22 4.79 170.79
C LEU A 512 -20.55 6.22 171.27
N LYS A 513 -21.32 6.99 170.50
CA LYS A 513 -21.73 8.34 170.90
C LYS A 513 -22.75 8.33 172.03
N ASP A 514 -23.73 7.42 172.00
CA ASP A 514 -24.68 7.21 173.10
C ASP A 514 -23.96 6.75 174.40
N LYS A 515 -22.85 6.00 174.28
CA LYS A 515 -21.94 5.65 175.38
C LYS A 515 -21.15 6.87 175.90
N GLU A 516 -20.70 7.76 175.02
CA GLU A 516 -19.97 8.97 175.41
C GLU A 516 -20.88 9.97 176.14
N ASP A 517 -22.12 10.15 175.68
CA ASP A 517 -23.07 11.08 176.31
C ASP A 517 -23.65 10.55 177.63
N THR A 518 -23.67 9.22 177.85
CA THR A 518 -23.93 8.63 179.17
C THR A 518 -22.75 8.79 180.14
N ILE A 519 -21.50 8.83 179.66
CA ILE A 519 -20.32 9.17 180.50
C ILE A 519 -20.35 10.66 180.92
N LYS A 520 -20.74 11.56 180.01
CA LYS A 520 -20.94 13.00 180.34
C LYS A 520 -22.00 13.19 181.43
N LYS A 521 -23.09 12.42 181.39
CA LYS A 521 -24.15 12.50 182.41
C LYS A 521 -23.71 12.08 183.82
N LEU A 522 -22.65 11.29 183.95
CA LEU A 522 -22.08 10.86 185.24
C LEU A 522 -20.94 11.76 185.75
N THR A 523 -20.44 12.70 184.94
CA THR A 523 -19.29 13.57 185.32
C THR A 523 -19.71 14.89 185.98
N GLU A 524 -21.00 15.20 185.98
CA GLU A 524 -21.55 16.46 186.51
C GLU A 524 -21.89 16.41 188.03
N GLU A 525 -22.07 15.22 188.61
CA GLU A 525 -22.48 15.06 190.03
C GLU A 525 -21.30 15.06 191.05
N THR A 526 -20.04 15.22 190.62
CA THR A 526 -18.87 15.11 191.53
C THR A 526 -17.83 16.24 191.40
N LYS A 527 -18.24 17.50 191.64
CA LYS A 527 -17.30 18.63 191.84
C LYS A 527 -17.64 19.52 193.03
N VAL A 528 -17.07 19.19 194.19
CA VAL A 528 -16.94 20.09 195.35
C VAL A 528 -15.46 20.33 195.63
N VAL A 529 -15.03 21.60 195.54
CA VAL A 529 -13.74 22.16 196.00
C VAL A 529 -12.45 21.80 195.20
N ARG A 530 -11.98 22.78 194.39
CA ARG A 530 -10.61 23.41 194.31
C ARG A 530 -9.34 22.51 194.21
N HIS A 531 -8.26 22.81 193.44
CA HIS A 531 -7.94 23.88 192.46
C HIS A 531 -6.63 23.55 191.66
N HIS A 532 -6.42 24.23 190.52
CA HIS A 532 -5.14 24.60 189.86
C HIS A 532 -4.21 23.60 189.11
N LEU A 533 -4.03 23.93 187.80
CA LEU A 533 -2.77 24.09 187.02
C LEU A 533 -1.84 22.91 186.64
N LEU A 534 -1.56 22.83 185.33
CA LEU A 534 -0.31 22.45 184.60
C LEU A 534 0.39 21.10 184.95
N ASP A 535 0.97 20.34 184.01
CA ASP A 535 1.82 20.79 182.89
C ASP A 535 1.87 19.77 181.69
N SER A 536 2.73 20.05 180.71
CA SER A 536 3.03 19.28 179.47
C SER A 536 4.24 18.31 179.68
N PRO A 537 5.06 17.77 178.72
CA PRO A 537 5.06 17.84 177.23
C PRO A 537 5.61 16.61 176.40
N LYS A 538 5.78 16.81 175.06
CA LYS A 538 6.69 16.13 174.07
C LYS A 538 6.24 14.76 173.48
N TYR A 539 6.54 14.38 172.22
CA TYR A 539 7.34 14.85 171.03
C TYR A 539 6.74 14.17 169.74
N ARG A 540 6.99 14.42 168.44
CA ARG A 540 7.61 15.40 167.46
C ARG A 540 6.97 15.04 166.06
N SER A 541 7.21 15.52 164.81
CA SER A 541 8.11 16.37 163.97
C SER A 541 7.26 16.94 162.79
N LEU A 542 7.58 17.93 161.93
CA LEU A 542 8.77 18.57 161.30
C LEU A 542 9.25 17.98 159.95
N ASP A 543 9.63 18.74 158.90
CA ASP A 543 9.46 20.17 158.44
C ASP A 543 10.12 20.31 157.01
N SER A 544 10.14 21.36 156.15
CA SER A 544 9.48 22.69 156.03
C SER A 544 9.61 23.28 154.57
N PRO A 545 8.75 24.21 154.10
CA PRO A 545 8.84 24.92 152.79
C PRO A 545 9.30 26.42 152.92
N LYS A 546 8.86 27.35 152.03
CA LYS A 546 8.92 28.88 152.01
C LYS A 546 9.77 29.47 150.83
N TYR A 547 9.76 30.76 150.40
CA TYR A 547 9.07 32.02 150.83
C TYR A 547 8.78 33.01 149.63
N ARG A 548 8.67 34.34 149.81
CA ARG A 548 8.34 35.41 148.80
C ARG A 548 8.89 36.81 149.22
N SER A 549 9.25 37.70 148.27
CA SER A 549 9.06 39.21 148.28
C SER A 549 10.23 40.23 148.48
N LEU A 550 10.19 41.30 147.65
CA LEU A 550 10.54 42.76 147.82
C LEU A 550 11.97 43.41 147.68
N ASP A 551 11.94 44.67 147.18
CA ASP A 551 12.88 45.84 147.21
C ASP A 551 14.11 46.00 146.24
N SER A 552 14.73 47.19 146.24
CA SER A 552 15.45 47.87 145.10
C SER A 552 16.61 48.82 145.60
N PRO A 553 17.23 49.84 144.90
CA PRO A 553 16.94 50.56 143.61
C PRO A 553 18.12 51.05 142.69
N ARG A 554 17.77 51.70 141.55
CA ARG A 554 18.44 52.80 140.76
C ARG A 554 19.88 52.69 140.16
N THR A 555 19.97 52.93 138.84
CA THR A 555 20.85 53.95 138.16
C THR A 555 20.38 54.18 136.68
N ASN A 556 20.99 55.09 135.88
CA ASN A 556 20.39 55.69 134.65
C ASN A 556 21.22 55.53 133.34
N PRO A 557 20.62 55.07 132.21
CA PRO A 557 21.26 55.05 130.87
C PRO A 557 20.49 55.78 129.72
N GLN A 558 19.49 56.62 130.00
CA GLN A 558 18.47 57.15 129.04
C GLN A 558 18.95 58.02 127.83
N SER A 559 20.25 58.07 127.52
CA SER A 559 20.82 58.75 126.35
C SER A 559 21.40 57.80 125.30
N LEU A 560 21.78 56.58 125.68
CA LEU A 560 22.26 55.55 124.76
C LEU A 560 21.07 54.88 124.04
N GLU A 561 20.03 54.58 124.83
CA GLU A 561 18.75 53.98 124.44
C GLU A 561 18.11 54.69 123.24
N ARG A 562 17.90 56.01 123.33
CA ARG A 562 17.34 56.81 122.22
C ARG A 562 18.15 56.77 120.93
N LYS A 563 19.48 56.68 120.99
CA LYS A 563 20.32 56.57 119.77
C LYS A 563 20.26 55.18 119.14
N ILE A 564 20.13 54.14 119.96
CA ILE A 564 19.86 52.77 119.48
C ILE A 564 18.49 52.73 118.81
N GLU A 565 17.49 53.39 119.40
CA GLU A 565 16.11 53.39 118.93
C GLU A 565 15.89 54.22 117.65
N GLU A 566 16.49 55.41 117.53
CA GLU A 566 16.53 56.18 116.27
C GLU A 566 17.22 55.39 115.15
N LEU A 567 18.35 54.73 115.46
CA LEU A 567 19.07 53.92 114.48
C LEU A 567 18.23 52.72 114.04
N ALA A 568 17.66 51.96 114.98
CA ALA A 568 16.78 50.83 114.72
C ALA A 568 15.54 51.21 113.89
N GLY A 569 14.89 52.34 114.22
CA GLY A 569 13.78 52.89 113.45
C GLY A 569 14.19 53.23 112.02
N SER A 570 15.36 53.84 111.82
CA SER A 570 15.88 54.15 110.47
C SER A 570 16.20 52.89 109.64
N PHE A 571 16.61 51.79 110.29
CA PHE A 571 16.81 50.49 109.63
C PHE A 571 15.48 49.79 109.31
N HIS A 572 14.52 49.77 110.23
CA HIS A 572 13.18 49.24 109.98
C HIS A 572 12.51 49.94 108.78
N MET A 573 12.50 51.28 108.78
CA MET A 573 11.88 52.05 107.71
C MET A 573 12.56 51.83 106.35
N LYS A 574 13.87 51.52 106.32
CA LYS A 574 14.58 51.10 105.09
C LYS A 574 14.22 49.69 104.65
N MET A 575 14.13 48.73 105.58
CA MET A 575 13.75 47.34 105.28
C MET A 575 12.30 47.26 104.79
N GLU A 576 11.36 47.94 105.44
CA GLU A 576 9.95 47.99 105.05
C GLU A 576 9.75 48.60 103.66
N ASN A 577 10.52 49.65 103.32
CA ASN A 577 10.53 50.19 101.95
C ASN A 577 11.13 49.21 100.93
N HIS A 578 12.19 48.46 101.26
CA HIS A 578 12.71 47.40 100.38
C HIS A 578 11.69 46.28 100.17
N ILE A 579 11.02 45.82 101.24
CA ILE A 579 9.97 44.81 101.20
C ILE A 579 8.82 45.28 100.29
N ARG A 580 8.35 46.52 100.46
CA ARG A 580 7.31 47.11 99.61
C ARG A 580 7.71 47.18 98.13
N ILE A 581 8.94 47.58 97.83
CA ILE A 581 9.47 47.63 96.45
C ILE A 581 9.61 46.22 95.86
N LEU A 582 10.03 45.24 96.67
CA LEU A 582 10.10 43.83 96.24
C LEU A 582 8.71 43.26 95.94
N TYR A 583 7.71 43.48 96.79
CA TYR A 583 6.33 43.09 96.50
C TYR A 583 5.79 43.72 95.20
N GLN A 584 6.05 45.02 94.97
CA GLN A 584 5.64 45.66 93.71
C GLN A 584 6.37 45.09 92.48
N ARG A 585 7.66 44.75 92.61
CA ARG A 585 8.42 44.08 91.54
C ARG A 585 7.91 42.66 91.26
N ILE A 586 7.54 41.91 92.29
CA ILE A 586 6.94 40.57 92.17
C ILE A 586 5.61 40.67 91.40
N LEU A 587 4.69 41.54 91.83
CA LEU A 587 3.38 41.72 91.16
C LEU A 587 3.52 42.13 89.67
N VAL A 588 4.48 43.00 89.33
CA VAL A 588 4.76 43.37 87.94
C VAL A 588 5.35 42.20 87.15
N ALA A 589 6.25 41.41 87.74
CA ALA A 589 6.80 40.22 87.09
C ALA A 589 5.72 39.13 86.88
N GLU A 590 4.85 38.91 87.86
CA GLU A 590 3.70 38.00 87.77
C GLU A 590 2.73 38.42 86.65
N GLN A 591 2.42 39.72 86.56
CA GLN A 591 1.59 40.27 85.47
C GLN A 591 2.24 40.05 84.09
N ILE A 592 3.53 40.38 83.93
CA ILE A 592 4.27 40.18 82.67
C ILE A 592 4.32 38.69 82.31
N HIS A 593 4.51 37.79 83.28
CA HIS A 593 4.46 36.34 83.04
C HIS A 593 3.05 35.85 82.67
N ALA A 594 1.99 36.41 83.25
CA ALA A 594 0.61 36.09 82.90
C ALA A 594 0.27 36.55 81.47
N GLU A 595 0.60 37.78 81.11
CA GLU A 595 0.43 38.34 79.76
C GLU A 595 1.25 37.57 78.72
N THR A 596 2.49 37.22 79.04
CA THR A 596 3.36 36.40 78.18
C THR A 596 2.77 35.01 77.97
N LYS A 597 2.26 34.37 79.02
CA LYS A 597 1.63 33.04 78.97
C LYS A 597 0.32 33.05 78.16
N ASP A 598 -0.49 34.08 78.29
CA ASP A 598 -1.70 34.28 77.50
C ASP A 598 -1.36 34.58 76.02
N GLY A 599 -0.32 35.38 75.76
CA GLY A 599 0.22 35.63 74.42
C GLY A 599 0.69 34.36 73.72
N TYR A 600 1.48 33.51 74.41
CA TYR A 600 1.88 32.20 73.90
C TYR A 600 0.69 31.28 73.65
N LYS A 601 -0.30 31.26 74.56
CA LYS A 601 -1.53 30.47 74.36
C LYS A 601 -2.27 30.93 73.10
N LYS A 602 -2.57 32.22 72.98
CA LYS A 602 -3.22 32.81 71.80
C LYS A 602 -2.45 32.61 70.51
N MET A 603 -1.12 32.47 70.56
CA MET A 603 -0.32 32.15 69.39
C MET A 603 -0.38 30.67 69.02
N LYS A 604 -0.37 29.75 70.01
CA LYS A 604 -0.61 28.32 69.77
C LYS A 604 -2.01 28.07 69.22
N ASP A 605 -3.03 28.67 69.83
CA ASP A 605 -4.43 28.51 69.43
C ASP A 605 -4.66 28.94 67.96
N ARG A 606 -3.89 29.92 67.44
CA ARG A 606 -3.87 30.27 66.00
C ARG A 606 -3.17 29.25 65.12
N LEU A 607 -1.98 28.77 65.53
CA LEU A 607 -1.22 27.78 64.76
C LEU A 607 -1.98 26.44 64.69
N ASP A 608 -2.65 26.04 65.76
CA ASP A 608 -3.50 24.84 65.77
C ASP A 608 -4.68 25.01 64.78
N GLN A 609 -5.30 26.19 64.72
CA GLN A 609 -6.36 26.52 63.74
C GLN A 609 -5.86 26.57 62.30
N GLU A 610 -4.72 27.20 62.02
CA GLU A 610 -4.10 27.24 60.69
C GLU A 610 -3.74 25.84 60.19
N ASN A 611 -3.25 24.95 61.07
CA ASN A 611 -3.00 23.54 60.74
C ASN A 611 -4.28 22.77 60.41
N ILE A 612 -5.40 23.01 61.11
CA ILE A 612 -6.71 22.42 60.78
C ILE A 612 -7.13 22.84 59.36
N GLU A 613 -7.10 24.13 59.05
CA GLU A 613 -7.48 24.63 57.73
C GLU A 613 -6.55 24.15 56.60
N LEU A 614 -5.25 24.02 56.85
CA LEU A 614 -4.29 23.47 55.89
C LEU A 614 -4.52 21.98 55.65
N ASN A 615 -4.89 21.22 56.69
CA ASN A 615 -5.25 19.81 56.57
C ASN A 615 -6.58 19.62 55.81
N GLU A 616 -7.59 20.46 56.06
CA GLU A 616 -8.83 20.49 55.28
C GLU A 616 -8.55 20.79 53.80
N LYS A 617 -7.74 21.81 53.49
CA LYS A 617 -7.32 22.13 52.12
C LYS A 617 -6.56 20.97 51.47
N THR A 618 -5.69 20.29 52.22
CA THR A 618 -4.94 19.10 51.73
C THR A 618 -5.87 17.95 51.39
N THR A 619 -6.80 17.57 52.28
CA THR A 619 -7.77 16.49 52.00
C THR A 619 -8.73 16.82 50.85
N ALA A 620 -9.06 18.10 50.64
CA ALA A 620 -9.81 18.54 49.46
C ALA A 620 -9.02 18.33 48.15
N PHE A 621 -7.73 18.70 48.11
CA PHE A 621 -6.88 18.43 46.94
C PHE A 621 -6.65 16.93 46.70
N GLU A 622 -6.52 16.12 47.75
CA GLU A 622 -6.45 14.65 47.60
C GLU A 622 -7.74 14.06 47.02
N ALA A 623 -8.91 14.59 47.37
CA ALA A 623 -10.19 14.16 46.81
C ALA A 623 -10.33 14.56 45.33
N GLU A 624 -9.87 15.75 44.93
CA GLU A 624 -9.80 16.19 43.52
C GLU A 624 -8.84 15.29 42.72
N LEU A 625 -7.63 15.02 43.24
CA LEU A 625 -6.66 14.13 42.60
C LEU A 625 -7.17 12.68 42.46
N ARG A 626 -8.04 12.22 43.39
CA ARG A 626 -8.69 10.91 43.30
C ARG A 626 -9.67 10.84 42.13
N LYS A 627 -10.57 11.83 41.99
CA LYS A 627 -11.47 11.94 40.83
C LYS A 627 -10.69 11.99 39.51
N ILE A 628 -9.58 12.73 39.47
CA ILE A 628 -8.73 12.82 38.26
C ILE A 628 -8.15 11.45 37.90
N ARG A 629 -7.73 10.63 38.89
CA ARG A 629 -7.26 9.26 38.63
C ARG A 629 -8.38 8.33 38.18
N GLU A 630 -9.57 8.44 38.77
CA GLU A 630 -10.76 7.65 38.37
C GLU A 630 -11.16 7.97 36.92
N MET A 631 -11.28 9.25 36.56
CA MET A 631 -11.53 9.66 35.16
C MET A 631 -10.44 9.21 34.18
N LEU A 632 -9.17 9.12 34.61
CA LEU A 632 -8.07 8.66 33.78
C LEU A 632 -8.08 7.13 33.57
N LEU A 633 -8.58 6.37 34.56
CA LEU A 633 -8.84 4.93 34.46
C LEU A 633 -10.00 4.65 33.50
N ASP A 634 -11.15 5.32 33.69
CA ASP A 634 -12.31 5.19 32.79
C ASP A 634 -11.94 5.53 31.34
N ALA A 635 -11.17 6.61 31.14
CA ALA A 635 -10.65 6.97 29.82
C ALA A 635 -9.71 5.89 29.26
N GLY A 636 -8.84 5.30 30.10
CA GLY A 636 -7.96 4.19 29.72
C GLY A 636 -8.71 2.96 29.24
N GLU A 637 -9.79 2.57 29.92
CA GLU A 637 -10.65 1.47 29.45
C GLU A 637 -11.30 1.80 28.10
N VAL A 638 -11.84 3.01 27.93
CA VAL A 638 -12.43 3.47 26.66
C VAL A 638 -11.41 3.47 25.52
N PHE A 639 -10.18 3.93 25.77
CA PHE A 639 -9.10 3.86 24.77
C PHE A 639 -8.74 2.41 24.43
N SER A 640 -8.64 1.50 25.40
CA SER A 640 -8.36 0.08 25.13
C SER A 640 -9.47 -0.60 24.31
N GLY A 641 -10.75 -0.21 24.55
CA GLY A 641 -11.89 -0.66 23.76
C GLY A 641 -11.87 -0.12 22.34
N ALA A 642 -11.52 1.16 22.15
CA ALA A 642 -11.36 1.77 20.83
C ALA A 642 -10.20 1.14 20.04
N GLU A 643 -9.05 0.90 20.69
CA GLU A 643 -7.89 0.22 20.09
C GLU A 643 -8.22 -1.23 19.72
N THR A 644 -8.98 -1.95 20.56
CA THR A 644 -9.45 -3.31 20.25
C THR A 644 -10.42 -3.34 19.07
N MET A 645 -11.32 -2.35 18.95
CA MET A 645 -12.20 -2.21 17.78
C MET A 645 -11.41 -1.85 16.52
N LEU A 646 -10.45 -0.95 16.62
CA LEU A 646 -9.57 -0.55 15.50
C LEU A 646 -8.74 -1.73 15.00
N LYS A 647 -8.21 -2.56 15.90
CA LYS A 647 -7.43 -3.74 15.57
C LYS A 647 -8.25 -4.79 14.80
N LYS A 648 -9.47 -5.08 15.27
CA LYS A 648 -10.44 -5.90 14.52
C LYS A 648 -10.77 -5.32 13.14
N PHE A 649 -10.90 -3.99 13.05
CA PHE A 649 -11.15 -3.34 11.77
C PHE A 649 -9.98 -3.52 10.78
N TYR A 650 -8.73 -3.57 11.26
CA TYR A 650 -7.58 -3.93 10.41
C TYR A 650 -7.57 -5.42 10.04
N GLU A 651 -7.84 -6.32 10.99
CA GLU A 651 -7.96 -7.78 10.75
C GLU A 651 -9.06 -8.10 9.70
N ASP A 652 -10.23 -7.46 9.80
CA ASP A 652 -11.31 -7.56 8.81
C ASP A 652 -10.93 -6.98 7.44
N ASN A 653 -10.08 -5.94 7.38
CA ASN A 653 -9.59 -5.38 6.12
C ASN A 653 -8.51 -6.25 5.45
N GLU A 654 -7.68 -6.98 6.22
CA GLU A 654 -6.80 -8.02 5.64
C GLU A 654 -7.62 -9.13 4.98
N ILE A 655 -8.72 -9.56 5.61
CA ILE A 655 -9.67 -10.53 5.02
C ILE A 655 -10.31 -10.00 3.72
N LEU A 656 -10.52 -8.68 3.59
CA LEU A 656 -11.05 -8.06 2.36
C LEU A 656 -10.00 -7.83 1.27
N SER A 657 -8.71 -7.71 1.63
CA SER A 657 -7.60 -7.53 0.67
C SER A 657 -7.54 -8.67 -0.36
N ASP A 658 -7.72 -9.92 0.11
CA ASP A 658 -7.55 -11.12 -0.70
C ASP A 658 -8.70 -11.32 -1.74
N PRO A 659 -10.00 -11.10 -1.42
CA PRO A 659 -11.07 -10.92 -2.40
C PRO A 659 -10.86 -9.75 -3.37
N ILE A 660 -10.39 -8.59 -2.90
CA ILE A 660 -10.14 -7.43 -3.76
C ILE A 660 -9.04 -7.74 -4.78
N CYS A 661 -7.99 -8.46 -4.38
CA CYS A 661 -6.93 -8.92 -5.27
C CYS A 661 -7.45 -9.95 -6.30
N ARG A 662 -8.30 -10.91 -5.88
CA ARG A 662 -8.96 -11.84 -6.82
C ARG A 662 -9.80 -11.10 -7.87
N ILE A 663 -10.70 -10.23 -7.44
CA ILE A 663 -11.58 -9.44 -8.33
C ILE A 663 -10.74 -8.52 -9.26
N SER A 664 -9.65 -7.93 -8.76
CA SER A 664 -8.72 -7.13 -9.57
C SER A 664 -8.05 -7.99 -10.66
N ASN A 665 -7.57 -9.18 -10.32
CA ASN A 665 -6.94 -10.10 -11.27
C ASN A 665 -7.93 -10.60 -12.34
N GLU A 666 -9.15 -10.97 -11.94
CA GLU A 666 -10.24 -11.33 -12.85
C GLU A 666 -10.60 -10.16 -13.78
N LEU A 667 -10.63 -8.93 -13.28
CA LEU A 667 -10.88 -7.73 -14.08
C LEU A 667 -9.75 -7.46 -15.09
N GLN A 668 -8.47 -7.67 -14.72
CA GLN A 668 -7.36 -7.54 -15.67
C GLN A 668 -7.34 -8.68 -16.70
N PHE A 669 -7.79 -9.89 -16.35
CA PHE A 669 -7.99 -10.99 -17.30
C PHE A 669 -9.10 -10.65 -18.31
N ALA A 670 -10.29 -10.27 -17.82
CA ALA A 670 -11.41 -9.85 -18.67
C ALA A 670 -11.03 -8.67 -19.57
N LYS A 671 -10.26 -7.70 -19.06
CA LYS A 671 -9.71 -6.58 -19.84
C LYS A 671 -8.75 -7.04 -20.95
N ARG A 672 -7.83 -7.99 -20.66
CA ARG A 672 -6.93 -8.57 -21.67
C ARG A 672 -7.72 -9.28 -22.77
N TRP A 673 -8.66 -10.14 -22.40
CA TRP A 673 -9.56 -10.83 -23.32
C TRP A 673 -10.38 -9.86 -24.19
N ILE A 674 -10.89 -8.75 -23.62
CA ILE A 674 -11.55 -7.67 -24.39
C ILE A 674 -10.58 -6.98 -25.36
N THR A 675 -9.31 -6.78 -25.02
CA THR A 675 -8.33 -6.21 -25.96
C THR A 675 -7.91 -7.17 -27.06
N GLU A 676 -7.76 -8.46 -26.77
CA GLU A 676 -7.41 -9.50 -27.74
C GLU A 676 -8.54 -9.70 -28.75
N THR A 677 -9.77 -9.96 -28.28
CA THR A 677 -10.95 -10.11 -29.13
C THR A 677 -11.23 -8.86 -29.97
N LYS A 678 -11.00 -7.65 -29.43
CA LYS A 678 -11.08 -6.40 -30.19
C LYS A 678 -10.06 -6.33 -31.34
N ASP A 679 -8.87 -6.88 -31.15
CA ASP A 679 -7.82 -6.87 -32.17
C ASP A 679 -7.96 -8.03 -33.17
N GLU A 680 -8.56 -9.15 -32.77
CA GLU A 680 -9.10 -10.16 -33.69
C GLU A 680 -10.23 -9.60 -34.56
N ILE A 681 -11.18 -8.86 -33.97
CA ILE A 681 -12.25 -8.18 -34.72
C ILE A 681 -11.67 -7.17 -35.72
N LYS A 682 -10.59 -6.44 -35.39
CA LYS A 682 -9.86 -5.60 -36.38
C LYS A 682 -9.28 -6.44 -37.52
N LYS A 683 -8.58 -7.55 -37.22
CA LYS A 683 -7.98 -8.45 -38.22
C LYS A 683 -9.04 -9.06 -39.14
N LEU A 684 -10.13 -9.58 -38.57
CA LEU A 684 -11.28 -10.14 -39.29
C LEU A 684 -11.95 -9.07 -40.16
N LYS A 685 -12.15 -7.85 -39.65
CA LYS A 685 -12.69 -6.75 -40.45
C LYS A 685 -11.80 -6.41 -41.64
N HIS A 686 -10.48 -6.30 -41.45
CA HIS A 686 -9.55 -6.04 -42.54
C HIS A 686 -9.57 -7.16 -43.61
N ASN A 687 -9.68 -8.42 -43.17
CA ASN A 687 -9.85 -9.55 -44.08
C ASN A 687 -11.17 -9.47 -44.87
N VAL A 688 -12.28 -9.09 -44.23
CA VAL A 688 -13.57 -8.84 -44.91
C VAL A 688 -13.44 -7.69 -45.91
N ASP A 689 -12.90 -6.54 -45.52
CA ASP A 689 -12.70 -5.37 -46.39
C ASP A 689 -11.84 -5.74 -47.62
N SER A 690 -10.79 -6.54 -47.43
CA SER A 690 -9.93 -7.08 -48.50
C SER A 690 -10.66 -8.05 -49.43
N LEU A 691 -11.47 -8.97 -48.87
CA LEU A 691 -12.29 -9.91 -49.67
C LEU A 691 -13.39 -9.19 -50.44
N THR A 692 -14.01 -8.15 -49.88
CA THR A 692 -14.97 -7.29 -50.57
C THR A 692 -14.32 -6.55 -51.74
N LEU A 693 -13.11 -5.97 -51.56
CA LEU A 693 -12.36 -5.36 -52.67
C LEU A 693 -12.03 -6.38 -53.77
N GLN A 694 -11.64 -7.61 -53.41
CA GLN A 694 -11.40 -8.68 -54.38
C GLN A 694 -12.67 -9.16 -55.09
N LEU A 695 -13.82 -9.17 -54.40
CA LEU A 695 -15.11 -9.54 -54.97
C LEU A 695 -15.58 -8.48 -55.98
N ASN A 696 -15.57 -7.20 -55.61
CA ASN A 696 -15.91 -6.09 -56.49
C ASN A 696 -14.98 -6.10 -57.73
N GLY A 697 -13.67 -6.30 -57.53
CA GLY A 697 -12.69 -6.44 -58.61
C GLY A 697 -12.77 -7.73 -59.43
N LYS A 698 -13.67 -8.66 -59.09
CA LYS A 698 -14.10 -9.79 -59.93
C LYS A 698 -15.41 -9.47 -60.63
N GLU A 699 -16.37 -8.86 -59.94
CA GLU A 699 -17.66 -8.42 -60.49
C GLU A 699 -17.48 -7.42 -61.65
N GLU A 700 -16.60 -6.42 -61.52
CA GLU A 700 -16.22 -5.51 -62.61
C GLU A 700 -15.69 -6.27 -63.84
N LYS A 701 -14.86 -7.31 -63.63
CA LYS A 701 -14.33 -8.15 -64.71
C LYS A 701 -15.42 -9.01 -65.34
N GLU A 702 -16.36 -9.51 -64.54
CA GLU A 702 -17.51 -10.26 -65.02
C GLU A 702 -18.44 -9.37 -65.86
N LEU A 703 -18.72 -8.14 -65.43
CA LEU A 703 -19.49 -7.16 -66.21
C LEU A 703 -18.80 -6.83 -67.54
N LEU A 704 -17.48 -6.62 -67.54
CA LEU A 704 -16.69 -6.42 -68.77
C LEU A 704 -16.67 -7.65 -69.69
N LEU A 705 -16.77 -8.87 -69.13
CA LEU A 705 -16.88 -10.10 -69.92
C LEU A 705 -18.30 -10.28 -70.47
N ARG A 706 -19.35 -10.04 -69.67
CA ARG A 706 -20.75 -10.03 -70.11
C ARG A 706 -20.99 -9.03 -71.25
N GLU A 707 -20.42 -7.83 -71.15
CA GLU A 707 -20.51 -6.82 -72.21
C GLU A 707 -19.78 -7.25 -73.50
N LYS A 708 -18.62 -7.92 -73.38
CA LYS A 708 -17.91 -8.51 -74.53
C LYS A 708 -18.68 -9.67 -75.16
N VAL A 709 -19.27 -10.54 -74.36
CA VAL A 709 -20.11 -11.66 -74.83
C VAL A 709 -21.31 -11.11 -75.60
N TRP A 710 -22.05 -10.15 -75.04
CA TRP A 710 -23.17 -9.50 -75.72
C TRP A 710 -22.75 -8.84 -77.05
N LYS A 711 -21.59 -8.16 -77.08
CA LYS A 711 -21.00 -7.60 -78.31
C LYS A 711 -20.60 -8.65 -79.36
N LEU A 712 -20.30 -9.88 -78.95
CA LEU A 712 -20.00 -11.01 -79.85
C LEU A 712 -21.28 -11.71 -80.31
N GLU A 713 -22.26 -11.93 -79.43
CA GLU A 713 -23.59 -12.46 -79.76
C GLU A 713 -24.30 -11.57 -80.78
N ALA A 714 -24.26 -10.24 -80.59
CA ALA A 714 -24.82 -9.27 -81.53
C ALA A 714 -24.13 -9.26 -82.91
N LYS A 715 -22.85 -9.66 -82.98
CA LYS A 715 -22.13 -9.87 -84.26
C LYS A 715 -22.52 -11.20 -84.90
N LEU A 716 -22.50 -12.29 -84.12
CA LEU A 716 -22.84 -13.63 -84.58
C LEU A 716 -24.29 -13.72 -85.07
N SER A 717 -25.22 -12.99 -84.44
CA SER A 717 -26.61 -12.87 -84.89
C SER A 717 -26.72 -12.19 -86.25
N LYS A 718 -25.97 -11.10 -86.49
CA LYS A 718 -25.92 -10.41 -87.80
C LYS A 718 -25.29 -11.27 -88.88
N GLU A 719 -24.09 -11.80 -88.62
CA GLU A 719 -23.36 -12.67 -89.55
C GLU A 719 -24.13 -13.97 -89.85
N GLY A 720 -24.81 -14.52 -88.84
CA GLY A 720 -25.73 -15.65 -88.99
C GLY A 720 -26.93 -15.31 -89.87
N GLY A 721 -27.54 -14.13 -89.69
CA GLY A 721 -28.61 -13.64 -90.55
C GLY A 721 -28.17 -13.37 -92.00
N GLU A 722 -26.99 -12.80 -92.21
CA GLU A 722 -26.39 -12.60 -93.53
C GLU A 722 -26.09 -13.94 -94.22
N LYS A 723 -25.52 -14.90 -93.49
CA LYS A 723 -25.28 -16.28 -93.96
C LYS A 723 -26.59 -17.00 -94.29
N LEU A 724 -27.61 -16.92 -93.43
CA LEU A 724 -28.93 -17.52 -93.66
C LEU A 724 -29.59 -16.92 -94.93
N ASN A 725 -29.52 -15.60 -95.11
CA ASN A 725 -30.00 -14.94 -96.32
C ASN A 725 -29.26 -15.40 -97.58
N SER A 726 -27.95 -15.65 -97.50
CA SER A 726 -27.17 -16.18 -98.63
C SER A 726 -27.49 -17.66 -98.93
N VAL A 727 -27.69 -18.49 -97.90
CA VAL A 727 -28.18 -19.87 -98.03
C VAL A 727 -29.54 -19.88 -98.71
N SER A 728 -30.50 -19.07 -98.26
CA SER A 728 -31.81 -18.96 -98.91
C SER A 728 -31.82 -18.20 -100.25
N GLN A 729 -30.68 -17.72 -100.74
CA GLN A 729 -30.50 -17.39 -102.16
C GLN A 729 -29.93 -18.58 -102.96
N LEU A 730 -29.06 -19.38 -102.37
CA LEU A 730 -28.53 -20.61 -102.97
C LEU A 730 -29.61 -21.69 -103.10
N GLU A 731 -30.42 -21.92 -102.06
CA GLU A 731 -31.58 -22.83 -102.09
C GLU A 731 -32.52 -22.52 -103.26
N ARG A 732 -32.88 -21.25 -103.44
CA ARG A 732 -33.72 -20.81 -104.59
C ARG A 732 -33.04 -21.02 -105.95
N LYS A 733 -31.71 -20.95 -106.03
CA LYS A 733 -30.95 -21.28 -107.26
C LYS A 733 -30.88 -22.80 -107.50
N VAL A 734 -30.74 -23.60 -106.44
CA VAL A 734 -30.75 -25.07 -106.51
C VAL A 734 -32.11 -25.54 -107.02
N VAL A 735 -33.22 -25.12 -106.41
CA VAL A 735 -34.59 -25.46 -106.85
C VAL A 735 -34.84 -25.06 -108.31
N TYR A 736 -34.35 -23.89 -108.74
CA TYR A 736 -34.45 -23.47 -110.14
C TYR A 736 -33.64 -24.37 -111.10
N LEU A 737 -32.45 -24.82 -110.69
CA LEU A 737 -31.62 -25.73 -111.48
C LEU A 737 -32.20 -27.15 -111.51
N GLU A 738 -32.74 -27.65 -110.40
CA GLU A 738 -33.46 -28.92 -110.32
C GLU A 738 -34.68 -28.91 -111.25
N GLN A 739 -35.45 -27.82 -111.27
CA GLN A 739 -36.57 -27.64 -112.20
C GLN A 739 -36.11 -27.67 -113.68
N GLN A 740 -34.95 -27.08 -114.00
CA GLN A 740 -34.36 -27.16 -115.33
C GLN A 740 -33.83 -28.56 -115.69
N VAL A 741 -33.23 -29.28 -114.74
CA VAL A 741 -32.74 -30.66 -114.94
C VAL A 741 -33.93 -31.57 -115.23
N LYS A 742 -34.95 -31.55 -114.37
CA LYS A 742 -36.17 -32.34 -114.55
C LYS A 742 -36.85 -32.08 -115.89
N HIS A 743 -36.97 -30.82 -116.31
CA HIS A 743 -37.54 -30.50 -117.62
C HIS A 743 -36.73 -31.09 -118.79
N LYS A 744 -35.40 -31.15 -118.69
CA LYS A 744 -34.52 -31.80 -119.68
C LYS A 744 -34.61 -33.32 -119.64
N GLU A 745 -34.80 -33.90 -118.46
CA GLU A 745 -35.06 -35.34 -118.28
C GLU A 745 -36.41 -35.74 -118.88
N ASP A 746 -37.48 -34.96 -118.67
CA ASP A 746 -38.79 -35.16 -119.28
C ASP A 746 -38.70 -35.14 -120.82
N ILE A 747 -37.96 -34.17 -121.40
CA ILE A 747 -37.69 -34.11 -122.85
C ILE A 747 -36.89 -35.35 -123.32
N PHE A 748 -35.86 -35.76 -122.57
CA PHE A 748 -35.04 -36.92 -122.93
C PHE A 748 -35.82 -38.24 -122.83
N LEU A 749 -36.76 -38.36 -121.88
CA LEU A 749 -37.69 -39.47 -121.78
C LEU A 749 -38.64 -39.51 -122.99
N GLY A 750 -39.16 -38.36 -123.43
CA GLY A 750 -39.95 -38.23 -124.67
C GLY A 750 -39.17 -38.73 -125.89
N VAL A 751 -37.98 -38.19 -126.16
CA VAL A 751 -37.11 -38.62 -127.28
C VAL A 751 -36.68 -40.09 -127.15
N SER A 752 -36.62 -40.63 -125.93
CA SER A 752 -36.34 -42.05 -125.70
C SER A 752 -37.55 -42.94 -126.02
N GLU A 753 -38.78 -42.49 -125.77
CA GLU A 753 -39.99 -43.21 -126.21
C GLU A 753 -40.20 -43.11 -127.72
N GLU A 754 -39.94 -41.95 -128.34
CA GLU A 754 -39.92 -41.79 -129.80
C GLU A 754 -38.94 -42.77 -130.46
N LYS A 755 -37.74 -42.94 -129.88
CA LYS A 755 -36.76 -43.95 -130.34
C LYS A 755 -37.26 -45.37 -130.13
N ARG A 756 -37.92 -45.69 -129.00
CA ARG A 756 -38.54 -47.00 -128.78
C ARG A 756 -39.65 -47.27 -129.78
N GLU A 757 -40.45 -46.26 -130.12
CA GLU A 757 -41.51 -46.37 -131.14
C GLU A 757 -40.96 -46.56 -132.55
N ALA A 758 -39.92 -45.79 -132.95
CA ALA A 758 -39.23 -46.00 -134.22
C ALA A 758 -38.63 -47.42 -134.33
N ILE A 759 -38.11 -47.97 -133.22
CA ILE A 759 -37.67 -49.37 -133.16
C ILE A 759 -38.86 -50.34 -133.28
N ARG A 760 -39.99 -50.10 -132.60
CA ARG A 760 -41.21 -50.93 -132.74
C ARG A 760 -41.69 -50.97 -134.19
N GLN A 761 -41.73 -49.83 -134.90
CA GLN A 761 -42.13 -49.75 -136.30
C GLN A 761 -41.13 -50.44 -137.24
N LEU A 762 -39.82 -50.31 -137.00
CA LEU A 762 -38.79 -51.04 -137.76
C LEU A 762 -38.92 -52.56 -137.58
N CYS A 763 -39.22 -53.06 -136.37
CA CYS A 763 -39.48 -54.48 -136.14
C CYS A 763 -40.70 -54.97 -136.94
N ILE A 764 -41.81 -54.24 -136.93
CA ILE A 764 -43.01 -54.57 -137.72
C ILE A 764 -42.68 -54.64 -139.23
N LEU A 765 -41.87 -53.71 -139.74
CA LEU A 765 -41.43 -53.71 -141.13
C LEU A 765 -40.52 -54.91 -141.46
N VAL A 766 -39.60 -55.27 -140.56
CA VAL A 766 -38.73 -56.45 -140.69
C VAL A 766 -39.55 -57.75 -140.69
N ASP A 767 -40.55 -57.88 -139.82
CA ASP A 767 -41.38 -59.08 -139.75
C ASP A 767 -42.39 -59.17 -140.90
N TYR A 768 -42.84 -58.04 -141.47
CA TYR A 768 -43.53 -58.01 -142.76
C TYR A 768 -42.63 -58.51 -143.89
N HIS A 769 -41.37 -58.04 -143.96
CA HIS A 769 -40.41 -58.50 -144.97
C HIS A 769 -40.04 -59.98 -144.81
N ARG A 770 -39.87 -60.48 -143.58
CA ARG A 770 -39.71 -61.92 -143.30
C ARG A 770 -40.92 -62.72 -143.75
N SER A 771 -42.12 -62.31 -143.35
CA SER A 771 -43.37 -62.97 -143.75
C SER A 771 -43.48 -63.05 -145.27
N ARG A 772 -43.19 -61.96 -145.99
CA ARG A 772 -43.19 -61.95 -147.46
C ARG A 772 -42.09 -62.81 -148.08
N TYR A 773 -40.90 -62.84 -147.46
CA TYR A 773 -39.80 -63.72 -147.88
C TYR A 773 -40.18 -65.20 -147.71
N ASP A 774 -40.77 -65.58 -146.58
CA ASP A 774 -41.16 -66.96 -146.32
C ASP A 774 -42.36 -67.40 -147.18
N HIS A 775 -43.31 -66.51 -147.51
CA HIS A 775 -44.33 -66.78 -148.53
C HIS A 775 -43.70 -67.02 -149.92
N LEU A 776 -42.70 -66.22 -150.31
CA LEU A 776 -41.97 -66.42 -151.57
C LEU A 776 -41.14 -67.71 -151.55
N ARG A 777 -40.52 -68.04 -150.41
CA ARG A 777 -39.75 -69.28 -150.18
C ARG A 777 -40.63 -70.51 -150.29
N GLU A 778 -41.83 -70.47 -149.68
CA GLU A 778 -42.80 -71.56 -149.73
C GLU A 778 -43.39 -71.71 -151.15
N ALA A 779 -43.68 -70.60 -151.84
CA ALA A 779 -44.10 -70.62 -153.24
C ALA A 779 -43.04 -71.21 -154.19
N ILE A 780 -41.75 -70.99 -153.91
CA ILE A 780 -40.64 -71.64 -154.62
C ILE A 780 -40.57 -73.14 -154.27
N SER A 781 -40.61 -73.52 -152.99
CA SER A 781 -40.60 -74.92 -152.56
C SER A 781 -41.76 -75.74 -153.13
N LYS A 782 -42.97 -75.16 -153.23
CA LYS A 782 -44.14 -75.79 -153.86
C LYS A 782 -43.97 -75.99 -155.38
N LYS A 783 -43.07 -75.24 -156.03
CA LYS A 783 -42.79 -75.34 -157.48
C LYS A 783 -41.81 -76.46 -157.84
N THR A 784 -40.98 -76.91 -156.90
CA THR A 784 -39.93 -77.94 -157.14
C THR A 784 -40.49 -79.37 -157.26
N VAL A 785 -41.74 -79.61 -156.86
CA VAL A 785 -42.36 -80.96 -156.75
C VAL A 785 -42.94 -81.48 -158.09
N HIS A 786 -42.72 -80.78 -159.21
CA HIS A 786 -43.28 -81.14 -160.52
C HIS A 786 -42.27 -81.45 -161.64
N ILE A 787 -40.97 -81.56 -161.34
CA ILE A 787 -39.95 -81.96 -162.34
C ILE A 787 -39.03 -83.07 -161.81
N LYS A 788 -39.62 -84.21 -161.42
CA LYS A 788 -38.99 -85.55 -161.38
C LYS A 788 -40.04 -86.65 -161.60
N ARG A 789 -40.38 -86.90 -162.87
CA ARG A 789 -41.08 -88.12 -163.32
C ARG A 789 -40.67 -88.57 -164.73
N VAL A 790 -39.39 -88.39 -165.01
CA VAL A 790 -38.60 -89.10 -166.03
C VAL A 790 -37.16 -89.11 -165.47
N ALA A 791 -36.54 -90.26 -165.17
CA ALA A 791 -37.16 -91.57 -164.96
C ALA A 791 -37.98 -91.64 -163.65
#